data_AF-A0A7S2UB24-F1
#
_entry.id   AF-A0A7S2UB24-F1
#
_cell.length_a   1.000
_cell.length_b   1.000
_cell.length_c   1.000
_cell.angle_alpha   90.00
_cell.angle_beta   90.00
_cell.angle_gamma   90.00
#
_symmetry.space_group_name_H-M   'P 1'
#
loop_
_entity.id
_entity.type
_entity.pdbx_description
1 polymer ?
#
loop_
_entity_poly.entity_id
_entity_poly.type
_entity_poly.pdbx_seq_one_letter_code
_entity_poly.pdbx_strand_id
1 'polypeptide(L)'
;SMKMDVNDSPLTMATGSAPSPSEATPSTPSTNSIMQMSQVQPEDETATVMAPVATPPNDPPPAASVAAASAAAAKKRKQAAGICKQADKEHASKLACLQFEQQMRSFGTSVSQLTTPLPMKDLKYDIERPIVPVGTVVNIGPDLSPGMCQHGGQAVVIALEGRGGLTTFTVEYHETASSQGIECYVPLSRIKSVINSPYFKEQRSGGKRKRFSPPPAVLEPTVKTLKFTPLKDDLVDEMMAASKEQLKRGWRATQLGLEKGTAEFRSAVAADYGMINTYLKGRQAETQRTKQSLITAQMKRTGNGCWKATPTKQNPLSFGRLAFAWDVAANYPKKAYQAVYQPDQYKVVTGNKVAYKKRKREEERGEEEVEGRKKARGLSVIEDRDYARSIFIPQYFYEKNYVARKIQEAQTAGIRSSRQDVGTFRKESQQNWKYLSDKDREPYNLLARTSDADQPSIKDRIIEALKQNVTKTWGKVTTDINDWCSEYTLRTWMESQLDFRMYSQRVLPLLSKAQMAAHVTFSKRLQSRWGLPPRKYLWIHYDEKWFYGFVPRNNAKMCEALGLHREFCYAYHRNHINKVMVLALTACAFDGDVENGGDGVKLGFYRCEAARVALKAVREGRRTKEGKMKFDGEVKRKKGDIYMVDTTVTGTNSGTSDNPTFSLRGVFENSIFPRIAEITGPGGKYEGYIPIQQGDNAGPHQDKDFKDWCISECERRGWHWEPQAAQMPYVNNLDLAVFPSMSKRHSALLKAHSNNVANTDIIFSAAEEVWKNLPSATIARGFVLAFRNTQKVIKYKGSNDFLQDGNLGASIRADFIDTDTGVKPAKYK
;
A
#
# COMPACT_ATOMS: atom_id res chain seq x y z
N SER A 1 6.10 -1.01 -69.21
CA SER A 1 4.86 -1.77 -68.95
C SER A 1 3.86 -0.84 -68.30
N MET A 2 2.62 -0.78 -68.82
CA MET A 2 1.49 0.14 -68.49
C MET A 2 1.36 0.52 -67.00
N LYS A 3 0.96 1.72 -66.55
CA LYS A 3 0.27 2.92 -67.14
C LYS A 3 -1.16 2.72 -67.69
N MET A 4 -2.16 3.11 -66.89
CA MET A 4 -3.42 3.85 -67.18
C MET A 4 -4.21 3.92 -65.85
N ASP A 5 -4.80 5.01 -65.33
CA ASP A 5 -5.49 6.22 -65.81
C ASP A 5 -7.01 6.10 -66.13
N VAL A 6 -7.77 6.99 -65.47
CA VAL A 6 -9.08 7.61 -65.84
C VAL A 6 -10.42 6.90 -65.51
N ASN A 7 -11.20 7.63 -64.69
CA ASN A 7 -12.66 7.87 -64.57
C ASN A 7 -13.71 6.85 -65.09
N ASP A 8 -14.81 6.72 -64.33
CA ASP A 8 -16.09 7.33 -64.75
C ASP A 8 -17.13 7.48 -63.61
N SER A 9 -17.95 8.54 -63.71
CA SER A 9 -19.21 8.78 -62.98
C SER A 9 -20.23 9.26 -64.02
N PRO A 10 -21.55 9.01 -63.89
CA PRO A 10 -22.43 10.10 -63.39
C PRO A 10 -23.79 9.66 -62.76
N LEU A 11 -24.67 10.66 -62.55
CA LEU A 11 -26.10 10.66 -62.13
C LEU A 11 -26.35 10.72 -60.61
N THR A 12 -26.69 11.83 -59.92
CA THR A 12 -27.48 13.09 -60.12
C THR A 12 -28.97 13.06 -59.73
N MET A 13 -29.42 14.21 -59.15
CA MET A 13 -30.74 14.66 -58.63
C MET A 13 -30.73 14.85 -57.09
N ALA A 14 -30.51 16.06 -56.53
CA ALA A 14 -31.39 17.27 -56.45
C ALA A 14 -32.62 17.06 -55.54
N THR A 15 -33.02 17.95 -54.59
CA THR A 15 -32.92 19.42 -54.40
C THR A 15 -32.62 19.78 -52.91
N GLY A 16 -31.98 20.90 -52.51
CA GLY A 16 -32.47 22.30 -52.41
C GLY A 16 -32.90 22.63 -50.96
N SER A 17 -32.64 23.78 -50.29
CA SER A 17 -31.87 25.01 -50.58
C SER A 17 -31.46 25.70 -49.25
N ALA A 18 -30.48 26.62 -49.28
CA ALA A 18 -30.04 27.44 -48.12
C ALA A 18 -30.91 28.70 -47.89
N PRO A 19 -30.59 29.55 -46.88
CA PRO A 19 -29.61 30.62 -47.12
C PRO A 19 -28.58 30.86 -45.99
N SER A 20 -27.57 31.69 -46.31
CA SER A 20 -26.33 31.91 -45.54
C SER A 20 -26.21 33.36 -44.99
N PRO A 21 -25.03 34.03 -44.84
CA PRO A 21 -24.49 34.40 -43.52
C PRO A 21 -24.11 35.90 -43.39
N SER A 22 -23.28 36.26 -42.38
CA SER A 22 -22.41 37.44 -42.43
C SER A 22 -21.05 37.18 -41.75
N GLU A 23 -20.04 37.97 -42.11
CA GLU A 23 -18.60 37.69 -41.98
C GLU A 23 -17.90 38.54 -40.90
N ALA A 24 -16.67 38.16 -40.52
CA ALA A 24 -15.46 39.02 -40.63
C ALA A 24 -14.19 38.36 -40.04
N THR A 25 -13.08 38.43 -40.79
CA THR A 25 -11.70 38.05 -40.39
C THR A 25 -10.83 39.29 -40.11
N PRO A 26 -9.67 39.15 -39.42
CA PRO A 26 -8.36 39.26 -40.09
C PRO A 26 -7.32 38.23 -39.56
N SER A 27 -6.47 37.54 -40.34
CA SER A 27 -5.33 37.92 -41.22
C SER A 27 -3.99 38.29 -40.51
N THR A 28 -3.01 37.38 -40.63
CA THR A 28 -1.54 37.47 -40.36
C THR A 28 -0.78 38.31 -41.44
N PRO A 29 0.57 38.57 -41.46
CA PRO A 29 1.72 37.80 -40.87
C PRO A 29 3.07 38.53 -40.48
N SER A 30 4.07 37.70 -40.10
CA SER A 30 5.56 37.74 -40.35
C SER A 30 6.57 38.72 -39.71
N THR A 31 7.28 38.20 -38.68
CA THR A 31 8.75 38.05 -38.40
C THR A 31 9.92 38.76 -39.16
N ASN A 32 11.05 38.91 -38.40
CA ASN A 32 12.49 39.12 -38.73
C ASN A 32 12.99 40.59 -38.82
N SER A 33 14.20 41.02 -38.38
CA SER A 33 15.32 40.38 -37.63
C SER A 33 16.35 41.41 -37.08
N ILE A 34 17.15 41.00 -36.07
CA ILE A 34 18.56 41.43 -35.75
C ILE A 34 18.88 42.85 -35.18
N MET A 35 19.68 42.85 -34.09
CA MET A 35 20.71 43.80 -33.54
C MET A 35 20.75 45.30 -33.98
N GLN A 36 21.20 46.30 -33.20
CA GLN A 36 22.13 46.35 -32.05
C GLN A 36 22.11 47.75 -31.33
N MET A 37 22.84 47.88 -30.22
CA MET A 37 23.49 49.11 -29.67
C MET A 37 22.70 50.25 -28.95
N SER A 38 23.21 50.51 -27.73
CA SER A 38 23.53 51.81 -27.07
C SER A 38 22.46 52.84 -26.65
N GLN A 39 22.47 53.10 -25.33
CA GLN A 39 22.58 54.41 -24.64
C GLN A 39 21.57 55.53 -24.96
N VAL A 40 20.84 55.99 -23.92
CA VAL A 40 20.12 57.28 -23.90
C VAL A 40 20.27 57.96 -22.54
N GLN A 41 20.87 59.15 -22.55
CA GLN A 41 20.88 60.27 -21.59
C GLN A 41 21.56 61.44 -22.35
N PRO A 42 21.29 62.73 -22.05
CA PRO A 42 20.04 63.32 -21.59
C PRO A 42 19.77 64.72 -22.25
N GLU A 43 18.70 65.41 -21.81
CA GLU A 43 18.44 66.87 -22.04
C GLU A 43 18.23 67.26 -23.54
N ASP A 44 17.70 68.41 -23.96
CA ASP A 44 17.13 69.60 -23.30
C ASP A 44 16.10 70.24 -24.28
N GLU A 45 15.05 70.93 -23.84
CA GLU A 45 14.22 71.76 -24.75
C GLU A 45 13.75 73.07 -24.12
N THR A 46 14.18 74.19 -24.73
CA THR A 46 13.92 75.55 -24.28
C THR A 46 12.98 76.35 -25.21
N ALA A 47 11.90 76.88 -24.62
CA ALA A 47 11.24 78.18 -24.90
C ALA A 47 10.59 78.51 -26.27
N THR A 48 9.56 79.40 -26.19
CA THR A 48 8.95 80.33 -27.20
C THR A 48 7.43 80.09 -27.42
N VAL A 49 6.47 81.03 -27.22
CA VAL A 49 6.47 82.39 -26.60
C VAL A 49 5.07 82.80 -26.06
N MET A 50 4.91 84.09 -25.72
CA MET A 50 3.75 84.88 -25.21
C MET A 50 2.41 84.79 -25.99
N ALA A 51 1.23 85.25 -25.52
CA ALA A 51 0.85 86.38 -24.63
C ALA A 51 -0.60 86.21 -24.03
N PRO A 52 -1.27 87.21 -23.39
CA PRO A 52 -0.90 88.01 -22.22
C PRO A 52 -1.97 88.11 -21.08
N VAL A 53 -1.50 88.45 -19.87
CA VAL A 53 -2.14 89.26 -18.79
C VAL A 53 -3.57 88.94 -18.27
N ALA A 54 -3.62 88.51 -17.00
CA ALA A 54 -4.48 89.12 -15.97
C ALA A 54 -3.91 88.83 -14.56
N THR A 55 -3.60 89.87 -13.77
CA THR A 55 -3.19 89.74 -12.36
C THR A 55 -4.34 90.10 -11.40
N PRO A 56 -4.81 89.17 -10.55
CA PRO A 56 -5.58 89.48 -9.35
C PRO A 56 -4.65 89.78 -8.15
N PRO A 57 -5.15 90.36 -7.04
CA PRO A 57 -4.31 91.02 -6.03
C PRO A 57 -3.56 90.07 -5.09
N ASN A 58 -2.43 90.57 -4.56
CA ASN A 58 -1.69 89.97 -3.45
C ASN A 58 -2.42 90.19 -2.12
N ASP A 59 -3.25 89.24 -1.70
CA ASP A 59 -3.58 89.06 -0.29
C ASP A 59 -2.64 88.01 0.33
N PRO A 60 -1.89 88.32 1.40
CA PRO A 60 -1.07 87.31 2.07
C PRO A 60 -2.00 86.26 2.72
N PRO A 61 -1.72 84.96 2.57
CA PRO A 61 -2.58 83.92 3.13
C PRO A 61 -2.64 84.07 4.66
N PRO A 62 -3.83 83.95 5.29
CA PRO A 62 -3.98 84.19 6.73
C PRO A 62 -3.08 83.24 7.51
N ALA A 63 -2.36 83.74 8.52
CA ALA A 63 -1.30 83.01 9.23
C ALA A 63 -1.70 81.61 9.75
N ALA A 64 -3.00 81.39 10.01
CA ALA A 64 -3.57 80.10 10.35
C ALA A 64 -3.38 79.01 9.27
N SER A 65 -3.41 79.35 7.98
CA SER A 65 -3.23 78.38 6.88
C SER A 65 -1.78 77.94 6.74
N VAL A 66 -0.82 78.86 6.91
CA VAL A 66 0.62 78.58 6.93
C VAL A 66 0.97 77.72 8.16
N ALA A 67 0.41 78.04 9.33
CA ALA A 67 0.56 77.22 10.53
C ALA A 67 -0.02 75.81 10.37
N ALA A 68 -1.22 75.68 9.76
CA ALA A 68 -1.85 74.38 9.49
C ALA A 68 -1.03 73.53 8.48
N ALA A 69 -0.52 74.15 7.41
CA ALA A 69 0.34 73.48 6.44
C ALA A 69 1.67 73.03 7.08
N SER A 70 2.29 73.87 7.92
CA SER A 70 3.49 73.53 8.69
C SER A 70 3.25 72.38 9.68
N ALA A 71 2.13 72.41 10.40
CA ALA A 71 1.74 71.32 11.31
C ALA A 71 1.47 70.00 10.56
N ALA A 72 0.83 70.06 9.38
CA ALA A 72 0.63 68.89 8.53
C ALA A 72 1.96 68.33 7.99
N ALA A 73 2.89 69.20 7.58
CA ALA A 73 4.24 68.80 7.15
C ALA A 73 5.05 68.20 8.31
N ALA A 74 4.98 68.77 9.52
CA ALA A 74 5.60 68.22 10.72
C ALA A 74 5.01 66.85 11.10
N LYS A 75 3.68 66.67 10.98
CA LYS A 75 3.01 65.37 11.20
C LYS A 75 3.47 64.33 10.18
N LYS A 76 3.56 64.69 8.89
CA LYS A 76 4.13 63.81 7.83
C LYS A 76 5.60 63.45 8.11
N ARG A 77 6.44 64.41 8.47
CA ARG A 77 7.86 64.18 8.85
C ARG A 77 7.98 63.25 10.07
N LYS A 78 7.14 63.43 11.10
CA LYS A 78 7.11 62.56 12.30
C LYS A 78 6.64 61.14 11.98
N GLN A 79 5.69 60.99 11.05
CA GLN A 79 5.26 59.68 10.53
C GLN A 79 6.38 59.01 9.73
N ALA A 80 7.02 59.71 8.79
CA ALA A 80 8.14 59.20 8.02
C ALA A 80 9.32 58.76 8.90
N ALA A 81 9.71 59.59 9.89
CA ALA A 81 10.75 59.23 10.86
C ALA A 81 10.37 58.02 11.73
N GLY A 82 9.08 57.85 12.04
CA GLY A 82 8.56 56.65 12.71
C GLY A 82 8.65 55.40 11.85
N ILE A 83 8.35 55.52 10.55
CA ILE A 83 8.48 54.43 9.57
C ILE A 83 9.95 54.02 9.41
N CYS A 84 10.88 54.97 9.24
CA CYS A 84 12.31 54.65 9.15
C CYS A 84 12.80 53.91 10.40
N LYS A 85 12.52 54.43 11.62
CA LYS A 85 12.93 53.75 12.86
C LYS A 85 12.35 52.35 13.02
N GLN A 86 11.13 52.11 12.52
CA GLN A 86 10.52 50.78 12.53
C GLN A 86 11.18 49.86 11.49
N ALA A 87 11.56 50.39 10.32
CA ALA A 87 12.30 49.66 9.29
C ALA A 87 13.72 49.28 9.76
N ASP A 88 14.46 50.20 10.38
CA ASP A 88 15.80 49.96 10.95
C ASP A 88 15.76 48.84 12.00
N LYS A 89 14.75 48.89 12.88
CA LYS A 89 14.52 47.88 13.91
C LYS A 89 14.14 46.53 13.33
N GLU A 90 13.29 46.50 12.30
CA GLU A 90 12.92 45.27 11.60
C GLU A 90 14.11 44.68 10.85
N HIS A 91 14.94 45.51 10.21
CA HIS A 91 16.18 45.09 9.56
C HIS A 91 17.16 44.45 10.55
N ALA A 92 17.41 45.10 11.70
CA ALA A 92 18.25 44.54 12.76
C ALA A 92 17.68 43.22 13.33
N SER A 93 16.35 43.15 13.50
CA SER A 93 15.66 41.96 14.00
C SER A 93 15.74 40.80 13.00
N LYS A 94 15.57 41.07 11.69
CA LYS A 94 15.77 40.10 10.61
C LYS A 94 17.21 39.62 10.53
N LEU A 95 18.19 40.51 10.65
CA LEU A 95 19.61 40.13 10.62
C LEU A 95 19.95 39.16 11.77
N ALA A 96 19.44 39.43 12.97
CA ALA A 96 19.59 38.53 14.12
C ALA A 96 18.88 37.18 13.90
N CYS A 97 17.66 37.17 13.32
CA CYS A 97 16.98 35.94 12.92
C CYS A 97 17.80 35.13 11.89
N LEU A 98 18.34 35.77 10.85
CA LEU A 98 19.15 35.10 9.82
C LEU A 98 20.45 34.53 10.40
N GLN A 99 21.13 35.25 11.29
CA GLN A 99 22.31 34.75 12.01
C GLN A 99 21.95 33.53 12.88
N PHE A 100 20.82 33.57 13.58
CA PHE A 100 20.32 32.45 14.37
C PHE A 100 19.98 31.22 13.48
N GLU A 101 19.33 31.42 12.33
CA GLU A 101 19.09 30.34 11.36
C GLU A 101 20.40 29.72 10.85
N GLN A 102 21.39 30.55 10.51
CA GLN A 102 22.71 30.07 10.07
C GLN A 102 23.42 29.27 11.15
N GLN A 103 23.37 29.71 12.41
CA GLN A 103 23.91 28.95 13.55
C GLN A 103 23.18 27.62 13.73
N MET A 104 21.85 27.61 13.79
CA MET A 104 21.07 26.37 13.97
C MET A 104 21.30 25.38 12.82
N ARG A 105 21.41 25.87 11.58
CA ARG A 105 21.78 25.05 10.41
C ARG A 105 23.21 24.55 10.50
N SER A 106 24.20 25.33 10.93
CA SER A 106 25.59 24.89 11.04
C SER A 106 25.76 23.78 12.09
N PHE A 107 25.09 23.87 13.24
CA PHE A 107 25.02 22.77 14.21
C PHE A 107 24.43 21.49 13.60
N GLY A 108 23.32 21.60 12.84
CA GLY A 108 22.69 20.48 12.14
C GLY A 108 23.45 19.92 10.92
N THR A 109 24.40 20.67 10.36
CA THR A 109 25.19 20.26 9.17
C THR A 109 26.40 19.38 9.55
N SER A 110 26.60 19.15 10.84
CA SER A 110 27.52 18.13 11.37
C SER A 110 27.17 16.74 10.80
N VAL A 111 27.99 16.28 9.84
CA VAL A 111 27.85 15.00 9.10
C VAL A 111 26.78 14.98 7.99
N SER A 112 26.96 15.85 6.99
CA SER A 112 26.68 15.53 5.58
C SER A 112 27.97 15.46 4.76
N GLN A 113 29.06 14.93 5.33
CA GLN A 113 30.23 14.57 4.54
C GLN A 113 29.92 13.39 3.62
N LEU A 114 30.48 13.43 2.41
CA LEU A 114 30.66 12.25 1.58
C LEU A 114 31.49 11.24 2.37
N THR A 115 30.84 10.28 3.03
CA THR A 115 31.53 9.05 3.40
C THR A 115 31.79 8.28 2.11
N THR A 116 32.96 8.52 1.52
CA THR A 116 33.84 7.42 1.11
C THR A 116 33.65 6.30 2.13
N PRO A 117 33.36 5.05 1.73
CA PRO A 117 33.08 4.00 2.69
C PRO A 117 34.21 3.99 3.71
N LEU A 118 33.88 4.24 4.98
CA LEU A 118 34.83 4.06 6.06
C LEU A 118 35.45 2.68 5.83
N PRO A 119 36.79 2.56 5.71
CA PRO A 119 37.39 1.25 5.60
C PRO A 119 36.85 0.45 6.77
N MET A 120 36.22 -0.69 6.47
CA MET A 120 35.70 -1.57 7.49
C MET A 120 36.91 -2.03 8.30
N LYS A 121 37.25 -1.30 9.38
CA LYS A 121 38.01 -1.86 10.49
C LYS A 121 37.28 -3.12 10.84
N ASP A 122 37.99 -4.24 10.79
CA ASP A 122 37.43 -5.58 10.84
C ASP A 122 36.61 -5.84 12.12
N LEU A 123 35.37 -5.36 12.14
CA LEU A 123 34.26 -6.16 12.63
C LEU A 123 34.06 -7.29 11.62
N LYS A 124 35.01 -8.24 11.69
CA LYS A 124 34.64 -9.65 11.72
C LYS A 124 33.47 -9.72 12.69
N TYR A 125 32.27 -9.87 12.14
CA TYR A 125 31.21 -10.48 12.90
C TYR A 125 31.75 -11.85 13.27
N ASP A 126 32.13 -12.03 14.54
CA ASP A 126 32.35 -13.37 15.05
C ASP A 126 31.04 -14.12 14.85
N ILE A 127 31.07 -15.02 13.86
CA ILE A 127 29.96 -15.89 13.46
C ILE A 127 29.66 -16.91 14.58
N GLU A 128 30.45 -16.91 15.64
CA GLU A 128 30.37 -17.76 16.83
C GLU A 128 29.90 -16.98 18.07
N ARG A 129 28.74 -16.32 17.98
CA ARG A 129 28.00 -15.96 19.21
C ARG A 129 27.14 -17.16 19.64
N PRO A 130 27.34 -17.70 20.85
CA PRO A 130 26.56 -18.85 21.30
C PRO A 130 25.08 -18.47 21.38
N ILE A 131 24.28 -19.13 20.56
CA ILE A 131 22.83 -19.10 20.71
C ILE A 131 22.55 -19.78 22.05
N VAL A 132 21.98 -19.05 23.00
CA VAL A 132 21.47 -19.61 24.26
C VAL A 132 19.99 -19.94 24.02
N PRO A 133 19.62 -21.20 23.70
CA PRO A 133 18.23 -21.54 23.42
C PRO A 133 17.39 -21.53 24.71
N VAL A 134 16.08 -21.34 24.53
CA VAL A 134 15.08 -21.57 25.59
C VAL A 134 15.22 -23.00 26.12
N GLY A 135 15.19 -23.14 27.45
CA GLY A 135 15.51 -24.37 28.18
C GLY A 135 16.97 -24.49 28.64
N THR A 136 17.84 -23.54 28.29
CA THR A 136 19.25 -23.52 28.74
C THR A 136 19.36 -22.98 30.16
N VAL A 137 20.12 -23.68 31.01
CA VAL A 137 20.49 -23.20 32.34
C VAL A 137 21.69 -22.25 32.23
N VAL A 138 21.54 -21.05 32.77
CA VAL A 138 22.54 -19.97 32.73
C VAL A 138 22.78 -19.42 34.14
N ASN A 139 23.94 -18.82 34.36
CA ASN A 139 24.23 -18.04 35.57
C ASN A 139 24.19 -16.54 35.25
N ILE A 140 23.40 -15.78 36.00
CA ILE A 140 23.04 -14.39 35.71
C ILE A 140 23.65 -13.48 36.77
N GLY A 141 24.33 -12.42 36.34
CA GLY A 141 24.87 -11.39 37.22
C GLY A 141 23.77 -10.52 37.86
N PRO A 142 23.99 -10.00 39.08
CA PRO A 142 23.08 -9.03 39.69
C PRO A 142 22.99 -7.74 38.86
N ASP A 143 21.89 -7.01 39.02
CA ASP A 143 21.74 -5.62 38.60
C ASP A 143 21.40 -4.78 39.83
N LEU A 144 22.31 -3.83 40.12
CA LEU A 144 22.28 -2.94 41.26
C LEU A 144 22.12 -1.47 40.82
N SER A 145 21.66 -1.25 39.58
CA SER A 145 21.37 0.10 39.06
C SER A 145 20.29 0.79 39.91
N PRO A 146 20.32 2.12 40.12
CA PRO A 146 19.38 2.80 41.00
C PRO A 146 17.90 2.50 40.67
N GLY A 147 17.19 1.90 41.62
CA GLY A 147 15.79 1.46 41.47
C GLY A 147 15.60 -0.01 41.04
N MET A 148 16.68 -0.73 40.70
CA MET A 148 16.68 -2.16 40.40
C MET A 148 17.45 -2.90 41.50
N CYS A 149 16.82 -3.92 42.10
CA CYS A 149 17.43 -4.75 43.16
C CYS A 149 17.32 -6.22 42.78
N GLN A 150 18.04 -6.62 41.74
CA GLN A 150 18.01 -7.99 41.20
C GLN A 150 19.29 -8.72 41.57
N HIS A 151 19.18 -9.78 42.36
CA HIS A 151 20.33 -10.44 42.99
C HIS A 151 21.14 -11.36 42.05
N GLY A 152 20.59 -11.74 40.89
CA GLY A 152 21.22 -12.73 40.00
C GLY A 152 21.18 -14.14 40.58
N GLY A 153 21.79 -15.10 39.87
CA GLY A 153 21.80 -16.51 40.24
C GLY A 153 21.63 -17.47 39.05
N GLN A 154 21.45 -18.76 39.36
CA GLN A 154 21.22 -19.80 38.35
C GLN A 154 19.76 -19.81 37.90
N ALA A 155 19.53 -19.68 36.59
CA ALA A 155 18.20 -19.59 36.00
C ALA A 155 18.09 -20.35 34.67
N VAL A 156 16.87 -20.77 34.31
CA VAL A 156 16.54 -21.32 33.00
C VAL A 156 16.08 -20.19 32.09
N VAL A 157 16.59 -20.11 30.86
CA VAL A 157 16.02 -19.20 29.84
C VAL A 157 14.65 -19.72 29.41
N ILE A 158 13.58 -18.97 29.68
CA ILE A 158 12.20 -19.34 29.31
C ILE A 158 11.68 -18.60 28.07
N ALA A 159 12.21 -17.42 27.75
CA ALA A 159 11.89 -16.71 26.50
C ALA A 159 13.05 -15.83 26.00
N LEU A 160 12.97 -15.40 24.74
CA LEU A 160 13.94 -14.52 24.08
C LEU A 160 13.19 -13.48 23.25
N GLU A 161 13.46 -12.20 23.49
CA GLU A 161 12.93 -11.07 22.74
C GLU A 161 14.04 -10.32 22.00
N GLY A 162 13.76 -9.95 20.75
CA GLY A 162 14.65 -9.12 19.93
C GLY A 162 13.97 -7.82 19.53
N ARG A 163 14.51 -6.68 20.00
CA ARG A 163 14.09 -5.32 19.60
C ARG A 163 15.31 -4.52 19.15
N GLY A 164 15.25 -3.93 17.95
CA GLY A 164 16.18 -2.87 17.53
C GLY A 164 17.68 -3.24 17.52
N GLY A 165 18.03 -4.53 17.38
CA GLY A 165 19.43 -4.99 17.46
C GLY A 165 19.89 -5.41 18.86
N LEU A 166 19.09 -5.17 19.91
CA LEU A 166 19.32 -5.73 21.24
C LEU A 166 18.56 -7.06 21.39
N THR A 167 19.23 -8.04 22.00
CA THR A 167 18.64 -9.33 22.39
C THR A 167 18.52 -9.37 23.91
N THR A 168 17.31 -9.59 24.40
CA THR A 168 17.02 -9.72 25.83
C THR A 168 16.31 -11.05 26.11
N PHE A 169 16.51 -11.57 27.32
CA PHE A 169 16.08 -12.86 27.77
C PHE A 169 15.02 -12.71 28.87
N THR A 170 14.09 -13.65 28.95
CA THR A 170 13.28 -13.87 30.14
C THR A 170 13.72 -15.19 30.75
N VAL A 171 13.93 -15.19 32.07
CA VAL A 171 14.64 -16.25 32.79
C VAL A 171 13.90 -16.60 34.08
N GLU A 172 13.98 -17.86 34.51
CA GLU A 172 13.34 -18.37 35.72
C GLU A 172 14.40 -18.96 36.66
N TYR A 173 14.54 -18.40 37.87
CA TYR A 173 15.57 -18.80 38.84
C TYR A 173 15.24 -20.14 39.51
N HIS A 174 16.25 -21.01 39.67
CA HIS A 174 16.06 -22.38 40.12
C HIS A 174 15.61 -22.52 41.59
N GLU A 175 16.04 -21.62 42.47
CA GLU A 175 15.58 -21.52 43.87
C GLU A 175 15.52 -20.04 44.26
N THR A 176 14.42 -19.61 44.87
CA THR A 176 14.22 -18.21 45.28
C THR A 176 14.18 -18.03 46.79
N ALA A 177 14.99 -17.10 47.30
CA ALA A 177 14.85 -16.55 48.65
C ALA A 177 13.80 -15.42 48.73
N SER A 178 13.29 -14.93 47.59
CA SER A 178 12.28 -13.86 47.52
C SER A 178 11.32 -14.07 46.34
N SER A 179 10.06 -13.68 46.52
CA SER A 179 8.87 -14.25 45.85
C SER A 179 8.56 -13.74 44.43
N GLN A 180 9.58 -13.58 43.58
CA GLN A 180 9.40 -13.46 42.12
C GLN A 180 10.46 -14.29 41.37
N GLY A 181 10.09 -15.51 40.99
CA GLY A 181 11.00 -16.46 40.34
C GLY A 181 11.38 -16.13 38.89
N ILE A 182 10.77 -15.12 38.26
CA ILE A 182 10.93 -14.81 36.83
C ILE A 182 11.42 -13.38 36.65
N GLU A 183 12.49 -13.21 35.86
CA GLU A 183 13.06 -11.91 35.49
C GLU A 183 12.96 -11.71 33.97
N CYS A 184 12.37 -10.58 33.55
CA CYS A 184 12.18 -10.20 32.14
C CYS A 184 13.24 -9.19 31.69
N TYR A 185 13.50 -9.16 30.37
CA TYR A 185 14.36 -8.18 29.70
C TYR A 185 15.86 -8.23 30.08
N VAL A 186 16.35 -9.36 30.59
CA VAL A 186 17.77 -9.55 30.95
C VAL A 186 18.64 -9.39 29.69
N PRO A 187 19.59 -8.45 29.62
CA PRO A 187 20.46 -8.30 28.45
C PRO A 187 21.48 -9.44 28.38
N LEU A 188 21.93 -9.80 27.17
CA LEU A 188 22.97 -10.83 26.96
C LEU A 188 24.22 -10.60 27.84
N SER A 189 24.58 -9.35 28.09
CA SER A 189 25.73 -8.96 28.93
C SER A 189 25.61 -9.36 30.40
N ARG A 190 24.42 -9.68 30.92
CA ARG A 190 24.22 -10.19 32.28
C ARG A 190 24.32 -11.72 32.38
N ILE A 191 24.32 -12.46 31.27
CA ILE A 191 24.57 -13.91 31.27
C ILE A 191 26.09 -14.15 31.40
N LYS A 192 26.54 -14.63 32.56
CA LYS A 192 27.95 -14.86 32.87
C LYS A 192 28.48 -16.19 32.34
N SER A 193 27.64 -17.24 32.34
CA SER A 193 27.99 -18.54 31.80
C SER A 193 26.77 -19.36 31.40
N VAL A 194 26.96 -20.28 30.45
CA VAL A 194 26.02 -21.34 30.08
C VAL A 194 26.44 -22.61 30.79
N ILE A 195 25.51 -23.26 31.50
CA ILE A 195 25.76 -24.50 32.23
C ILE A 195 25.32 -25.67 31.37
N ASN A 196 26.28 -26.35 30.74
CA ASN A 196 26.05 -27.57 29.96
C ASN A 196 25.60 -28.71 30.90
N SER A 197 24.30 -28.94 30.99
CA SER A 197 23.71 -29.99 31.84
C SER A 197 23.71 -31.36 31.14
N PRO A 198 24.29 -32.43 31.73
CA PRO A 198 24.50 -33.72 31.07
C PRO A 198 23.29 -34.68 31.14
N TYR A 199 22.06 -34.16 31.15
CA TYR A 199 20.84 -34.97 31.28
C TYR A 199 20.31 -35.57 29.95
N PHE A 200 21.18 -36.32 29.28
CA PHE A 200 20.78 -37.35 28.30
C PHE A 200 21.74 -38.55 28.39
N LYS A 201 21.46 -39.45 29.33
CA LYS A 201 21.95 -40.83 29.31
C LYS A 201 20.79 -41.78 29.60
N GLU A 202 20.63 -42.78 28.75
CA GLU A 202 19.74 -43.90 29.02
C GLU A 202 20.20 -44.63 30.29
N GLN A 203 19.27 -44.94 31.19
CA GLN A 203 19.44 -46.10 32.08
C GLN A 203 18.23 -47.02 31.95
N ARG A 204 18.51 -48.24 31.51
CA ARG A 204 17.59 -49.37 31.58
C ARG A 204 17.48 -49.83 33.02
N SER A 205 16.28 -49.82 33.60
CA SER A 205 15.97 -50.55 34.83
C SER A 205 14.91 -51.62 34.53
N GLY A 206 15.26 -52.88 34.72
CA GLY A 206 14.38 -54.01 34.43
C GLY A 206 13.31 -54.20 35.51
N GLY A 207 12.04 -54.00 35.16
CA GLY A 207 10.87 -54.31 35.99
C GLY A 207 10.05 -55.47 35.39
N LYS A 208 9.69 -56.46 36.20
CA LYS A 208 9.08 -57.73 35.72
C LYS A 208 7.64 -57.56 35.21
N ARG A 209 7.30 -58.34 34.17
CA ARG A 209 5.94 -58.50 33.62
C ARG A 209 4.89 -58.84 34.70
N LYS A 210 3.73 -58.18 34.67
CA LYS A 210 2.46 -58.81 35.07
C LYS A 210 1.65 -59.15 33.82
N ARG A 211 1.18 -60.40 33.75
CA ARG A 211 0.33 -60.91 32.65
C ARG A 211 -1.09 -60.34 32.80
N PHE A 212 -1.72 -60.00 31.69
CA PHE A 212 -3.18 -60.02 31.54
C PHE A 212 -3.53 -60.94 30.37
N SER A 213 -4.57 -61.75 30.56
CA SER A 213 -4.94 -62.87 29.68
C SER A 213 -5.72 -62.40 28.43
N PRO A 214 -5.68 -63.14 27.31
CA PRO A 214 -6.43 -62.80 26.11
C PRO A 214 -7.91 -63.23 26.18
N PRO A 215 -8.85 -62.48 25.56
CA PRO A 215 -10.15 -63.01 25.16
C PRO A 215 -10.02 -63.92 23.92
N PRO A 216 -10.96 -64.86 23.69
CA PRO A 216 -10.87 -65.86 22.62
C PRO A 216 -11.23 -65.32 21.23
N ALA A 217 -10.85 -66.09 20.21
CA ALA A 217 -11.02 -65.77 18.80
C ALA A 217 -12.48 -65.85 18.30
N VAL A 218 -12.80 -65.03 17.30
CA VAL A 218 -13.97 -65.22 16.43
C VAL A 218 -13.49 -65.25 14.98
N LEU A 219 -13.57 -66.45 14.42
CA LEU A 219 -13.49 -66.92 13.03
C LEU A 219 -13.33 -65.89 11.89
N GLU A 220 -12.33 -66.12 11.03
CA GLU A 220 -12.23 -65.51 9.70
C GLU A 220 -13.26 -66.09 8.71
N PRO A 221 -13.81 -65.28 7.78
CA PRO A 221 -14.33 -65.74 6.51
C PRO A 221 -13.26 -65.65 5.40
N THR A 222 -12.95 -66.80 4.82
CA THR A 222 -11.91 -67.02 3.79
C THR A 222 -12.13 -66.16 2.53
N VAL A 223 -11.13 -65.37 2.13
CA VAL A 223 -11.10 -64.71 0.80
C VAL A 223 -9.91 -65.25 -0.01
N LYS A 224 -10.21 -65.71 -1.23
CA LYS A 224 -9.27 -66.43 -2.10
C LYS A 224 -8.05 -65.57 -2.46
N THR A 225 -6.86 -66.11 -2.23
CA THR A 225 -5.58 -65.49 -2.56
C THR A 225 -5.38 -65.39 -4.08
N LEU A 226 -5.52 -64.18 -4.64
CA LEU A 226 -4.90 -63.86 -5.93
C LEU A 226 -3.42 -63.61 -5.69
N LYS A 227 -2.56 -64.44 -6.30
CA LYS A 227 -1.10 -64.30 -6.22
C LYS A 227 -0.70 -62.97 -6.87
N PHE A 228 -0.20 -62.03 -6.08
CA PHE A 228 0.43 -60.81 -6.59
C PHE A 228 1.95 -60.99 -6.54
N THR A 229 2.60 -61.01 -7.69
CA THR A 229 4.07 -60.93 -7.78
C THR A 229 4.51 -59.53 -7.35
N PRO A 230 5.43 -59.37 -6.40
CA PRO A 230 5.80 -58.07 -5.89
C PRO A 230 6.58 -57.27 -6.95
N LEU A 231 5.97 -56.18 -7.46
CA LEU A 231 6.72 -55.18 -8.22
C LEU A 231 7.54 -54.32 -7.25
N LYS A 232 8.85 -54.61 -7.24
CA LYS A 232 10.02 -53.83 -6.76
C LYS A 232 9.83 -52.90 -5.54
N ASP A 233 10.69 -53.13 -4.56
CA ASP A 233 10.71 -52.43 -3.28
C ASP A 233 10.88 -50.91 -3.37
N ASP A 234 10.11 -50.23 -2.52
CA ASP A 234 10.05 -48.80 -2.22
C ASP A 234 9.87 -47.76 -3.35
N LEU A 235 8.64 -47.74 -3.90
CA LEU A 235 8.04 -46.57 -4.57
C LEU A 235 8.27 -45.23 -3.84
N VAL A 236 8.38 -45.25 -2.50
CA VAL A 236 8.68 -44.06 -1.69
C VAL A 236 10.03 -43.47 -2.10
N ASP A 237 11.07 -44.30 -2.21
CA ASP A 237 12.41 -43.88 -2.60
C ASP A 237 12.46 -43.49 -4.08
N GLU A 238 11.72 -44.18 -4.95
CA GLU A 238 11.56 -43.76 -6.35
C GLU A 238 10.94 -42.36 -6.48
N MET A 239 9.90 -42.05 -5.71
CA MET A 239 9.28 -40.72 -5.69
C MET A 239 10.21 -39.64 -5.08
N MET A 240 11.06 -40.01 -4.12
CA MET A 240 12.07 -39.13 -3.55
C MET A 240 13.20 -38.84 -4.55
N ALA A 241 13.71 -39.87 -5.24
CA ALA A 241 14.71 -39.75 -6.30
C ALA A 241 14.17 -38.93 -7.49
N ALA A 242 12.98 -39.25 -7.99
CA ALA A 242 12.33 -38.51 -9.08
C ALA A 242 12.11 -37.02 -8.75
N SER A 243 11.87 -36.68 -7.48
CA SER A 243 11.78 -35.29 -7.03
C SER A 243 13.14 -34.59 -6.88
N LYS A 244 14.24 -35.34 -6.72
CA LYS A 244 15.62 -34.83 -6.69
C LYS A 244 16.14 -34.60 -8.12
N GLU A 245 15.83 -35.51 -9.03
CA GLU A 245 16.23 -35.51 -10.45
C GLU A 245 15.29 -34.71 -11.38
N GLN A 246 14.16 -34.22 -10.85
CA GLN A 246 13.16 -33.44 -11.57
C GLN A 246 12.57 -34.14 -12.81
N LEU A 247 12.28 -35.44 -12.70
CA LEU A 247 11.72 -36.23 -13.80
C LEU A 247 10.41 -35.64 -14.35
N LYS A 248 10.23 -35.78 -15.67
CA LYS A 248 9.10 -35.23 -16.42
C LYS A 248 7.76 -35.82 -15.96
N ARG A 249 6.68 -35.05 -16.10
CA ARG A 249 5.31 -35.48 -15.79
C ARG A 249 4.97 -36.76 -16.57
N GLY A 250 4.40 -37.76 -15.89
CA GLY A 250 4.08 -39.07 -16.50
C GLY A 250 5.20 -40.13 -16.43
N TRP A 251 6.37 -39.82 -15.86
CA TRP A 251 7.53 -40.73 -15.82
C TRP A 251 7.23 -42.14 -15.32
N ARG A 252 6.32 -42.31 -14.34
CA ARG A 252 6.01 -43.62 -13.75
C ARG A 252 5.23 -44.52 -14.71
N ALA A 253 4.36 -43.95 -15.55
CA ALA A 253 3.67 -44.69 -16.60
C ALA A 253 4.66 -45.14 -17.69
N THR A 254 5.59 -44.26 -18.08
CA THR A 254 6.65 -44.58 -19.06
C THR A 254 7.61 -45.65 -18.55
N GLN A 255 8.04 -45.55 -17.28
CA GLN A 255 8.92 -46.52 -16.62
C GLN A 255 8.33 -47.93 -16.58
N LEU A 256 7.01 -48.03 -16.38
CA LEU A 256 6.28 -49.31 -16.31
C LEU A 256 5.76 -49.78 -17.68
N GLY A 257 5.99 -49.02 -18.76
CA GLY A 257 5.51 -49.36 -20.11
C GLY A 257 3.98 -49.37 -20.26
N LEU A 258 3.24 -48.63 -19.41
CA LEU A 258 1.78 -48.71 -19.32
C LEU A 258 1.09 -47.59 -20.12
N GLU A 259 0.25 -48.00 -21.08
CA GLU A 259 -0.58 -47.06 -21.85
C GLU A 259 -1.76 -46.50 -21.03
N LYS A 260 -2.02 -45.21 -21.18
CA LYS A 260 -2.98 -44.45 -20.39
C LYS A 260 -4.43 -44.81 -20.73
N GLY A 261 -5.12 -45.48 -19.80
CA GLY A 261 -6.55 -45.80 -19.91
C GLY A 261 -6.89 -47.29 -19.92
N THR A 262 -5.87 -48.15 -19.98
CA THR A 262 -5.99 -49.61 -19.85
C THR A 262 -6.43 -50.04 -18.43
N ALA A 263 -6.79 -51.31 -18.24
CA ALA A 263 -7.16 -51.83 -16.92
C ALA A 263 -5.92 -51.98 -16.03
N GLU A 264 -4.79 -52.30 -16.66
CA GLU A 264 -3.46 -52.48 -16.12
C GLU A 264 -2.94 -51.13 -15.58
N PHE A 265 -3.06 -50.05 -16.37
CA PHE A 265 -2.76 -48.68 -15.93
C PHE A 265 -3.59 -48.28 -14.72
N ARG A 266 -4.91 -48.55 -14.71
CA ARG A 266 -5.77 -48.26 -13.55
C ARG A 266 -5.35 -49.05 -12.31
N SER A 267 -4.95 -50.30 -12.48
CA SER A 267 -4.56 -51.19 -11.38
C SER A 267 -3.20 -50.83 -10.79
N ALA A 268 -2.23 -50.44 -11.62
CA ALA A 268 -0.93 -49.96 -11.17
C ALA A 268 -1.02 -48.60 -10.44
N VAL A 269 -1.79 -47.64 -10.98
CA VAL A 269 -2.10 -46.36 -10.30
C VAL A 269 -2.78 -46.59 -8.95
N ALA A 270 -3.66 -47.60 -8.87
CA ALA A 270 -4.33 -47.98 -7.63
C ALA A 270 -3.33 -48.57 -6.61
N ALA A 271 -2.44 -49.47 -7.03
CA ALA A 271 -1.42 -50.08 -6.18
C ALA A 271 -0.46 -49.01 -5.59
N ASP A 272 0.08 -48.13 -6.44
CA ASP A 272 0.95 -47.04 -6.01
C ASP A 272 0.25 -46.10 -5.00
N TYR A 273 -1.03 -45.78 -5.21
CA TYR A 273 -1.81 -45.00 -4.23
C TYR A 273 -1.99 -45.77 -2.91
N GLY A 274 -2.21 -47.09 -2.96
CA GLY A 274 -2.31 -47.95 -1.79
C GLY A 274 -1.05 -47.95 -0.93
N MET A 275 0.13 -48.04 -1.57
CA MET A 275 1.43 -47.97 -0.90
C MET A 275 1.64 -46.61 -0.22
N ILE A 276 1.50 -45.51 -0.96
CA ILE A 276 1.69 -44.14 -0.42
C ILE A 276 0.67 -43.83 0.69
N ASN A 277 -0.59 -44.25 0.55
CA ASN A 277 -1.62 -44.07 1.57
C ASN A 277 -1.30 -44.86 2.86
N THR A 278 -0.75 -46.07 2.73
CA THR A 278 -0.33 -46.89 3.87
C THR A 278 0.87 -46.27 4.58
N TYR A 279 1.90 -45.86 3.82
CA TYR A 279 3.08 -45.17 4.35
C TYR A 279 2.71 -43.88 5.11
N LEU A 280 1.86 -43.03 4.52
CA LEU A 280 1.43 -41.77 5.15
C LEU A 280 0.59 -42.01 6.42
N LYS A 281 -0.24 -43.06 6.45
CA LYS A 281 -0.98 -43.46 7.67
C LYS A 281 -0.07 -44.01 8.76
N GLY A 282 0.95 -44.81 8.40
CA GLY A 282 1.98 -45.27 9.31
C GLY A 282 2.67 -44.11 10.02
N ARG A 283 3.14 -43.12 9.25
CA ARG A 283 3.72 -41.89 9.81
C ARG A 283 2.73 -41.08 10.65
N GLN A 284 1.43 -41.04 10.33
CA GLN A 284 0.44 -40.36 11.16
C GLN A 284 0.23 -41.04 12.53
N ALA A 285 0.22 -42.37 12.58
CA ALA A 285 0.15 -43.11 13.85
C ALA A 285 1.42 -42.90 14.71
N GLU A 286 2.58 -42.89 14.08
CA GLU A 286 3.87 -42.62 14.73
C GLU A 286 3.97 -41.18 15.26
N THR A 287 3.56 -40.19 14.45
CA THR A 287 3.49 -38.77 14.85
C THR A 287 2.49 -38.50 15.98
N GLN A 288 1.55 -39.43 16.23
CA GLN A 288 0.60 -39.30 17.33
C GLN A 288 1.21 -39.63 18.70
N ARG A 289 2.39 -40.28 18.76
CA ARG A 289 3.18 -40.48 20.00
C ARG A 289 4.14 -39.33 20.32
N THR A 290 4.43 -38.41 19.39
CA THR A 290 5.41 -37.32 19.55
C THR A 290 4.82 -35.94 19.24
N LYS A 291 3.58 -35.72 19.66
CA LYS A 291 2.78 -34.53 19.31
C LYS A 291 3.03 -33.28 20.17
N GLN A 292 4.28 -33.05 20.59
CA GLN A 292 4.69 -31.83 21.31
C GLN A 292 5.93 -31.12 20.71
N SER A 293 6.71 -31.73 19.81
CA SER A 293 7.99 -31.15 19.34
C SER A 293 8.02 -30.64 17.89
N LEU A 294 7.06 -31.01 17.02
CA LEU A 294 7.14 -30.74 15.57
C LEU A 294 6.40 -29.48 15.08
N ILE A 295 5.58 -28.82 15.91
CA ILE A 295 4.86 -27.59 15.50
C ILE A 295 5.83 -26.38 15.38
N THR A 296 6.94 -26.40 16.12
CA THR A 296 7.90 -25.28 16.20
C THR A 296 8.92 -25.27 15.05
N ALA A 297 9.12 -26.37 14.33
CA ALA A 297 10.26 -26.56 13.42
C ALA A 297 10.10 -26.06 11.97
N GLN A 298 8.92 -25.58 11.55
CA GLN A 298 8.62 -25.33 10.12
C GLN A 298 8.07 -23.92 9.75
N MET A 299 8.18 -22.94 10.65
CA MET A 299 7.80 -21.55 10.35
C MET A 299 9.01 -20.63 10.23
N LYS A 300 9.24 -20.07 9.02
CA LYS A 300 10.24 -19.01 8.81
C LYS A 300 9.53 -17.67 8.53
N ARG A 301 9.90 -16.65 9.30
CA ARG A 301 9.30 -15.32 9.28
C ARG A 301 9.72 -14.58 8.00
N THR A 302 8.77 -14.06 7.22
CA THR A 302 9.10 -13.26 6.03
C THR A 302 9.43 -11.81 6.41
N GLY A 303 10.16 -11.06 5.56
CA GLY A 303 10.60 -9.68 5.82
C GLY A 303 9.50 -8.62 6.02
N ASN A 304 8.24 -9.04 6.04
CA ASN A 304 7.04 -8.26 6.33
C ASN A 304 6.35 -8.71 7.64
N GLY A 305 7.02 -9.52 8.47
CA GLY A 305 6.61 -9.85 9.83
C GLY A 305 5.53 -10.93 9.96
N CYS A 306 4.93 -11.39 8.85
CA CYS A 306 4.00 -12.52 8.86
C CYS A 306 4.73 -13.85 9.05
N TRP A 307 4.16 -14.69 9.91
CA TRP A 307 4.39 -16.12 9.90
C TRP A 307 3.70 -16.70 8.66
N LYS A 308 4.50 -17.14 7.68
CA LYS A 308 4.05 -18.11 6.70
C LYS A 308 4.69 -19.45 7.08
N ALA A 309 3.92 -20.52 6.99
CA ALA A 309 4.54 -21.83 6.81
C ALA A 309 5.47 -21.71 5.60
N THR A 310 6.72 -22.13 5.76
CA THR A 310 7.64 -22.20 4.62
C THR A 310 6.93 -23.05 3.56
N PRO A 311 6.88 -22.66 2.27
CA PRO A 311 6.51 -23.60 1.25
C PRO A 311 7.60 -24.65 1.26
N THR A 312 7.35 -25.77 1.96
CA THR A 312 8.20 -26.95 1.89
C THR A 312 8.39 -27.22 0.41
N LYS A 313 9.65 -27.34 -0.04
CA LYS A 313 9.99 -27.91 -1.36
C LYS A 313 9.04 -29.10 -1.55
N GLN A 314 8.14 -28.99 -2.53
CA GLN A 314 6.82 -29.65 -2.53
C GLN A 314 6.94 -31.08 -2.00
N ASN A 315 6.23 -31.41 -0.91
CA ASN A 315 6.39 -32.70 -0.24
C ASN A 315 6.39 -33.82 -1.31
N PRO A 316 7.55 -34.48 -1.54
CA PRO A 316 7.72 -35.43 -2.63
C PRO A 316 6.71 -36.58 -2.49
N LEU A 317 6.39 -36.95 -1.25
CA LEU A 317 5.44 -37.97 -0.86
C LEU A 317 4.06 -37.34 -0.62
N SER A 318 3.45 -36.86 -1.69
CA SER A 318 2.09 -36.31 -1.68
C SER A 318 1.24 -36.86 -2.82
N PHE A 319 -0.07 -36.98 -2.63
CA PHE A 319 -0.98 -37.47 -3.68
C PHE A 319 -0.99 -36.58 -4.93
N GLY A 320 -0.65 -35.28 -4.80
CA GLY A 320 -0.44 -34.39 -5.94
C GLY A 320 0.84 -34.73 -6.74
N ARG A 321 1.93 -35.11 -6.06
CA ARG A 321 3.15 -35.61 -6.71
C ARG A 321 2.97 -37.00 -7.32
N LEU A 322 2.19 -37.88 -6.68
CA LEU A 322 1.80 -39.16 -7.27
C LEU A 322 0.98 -38.96 -8.57
N ALA A 323 -0.01 -38.06 -8.55
CA ALA A 323 -0.78 -37.73 -9.74
C ALA A 323 0.07 -37.11 -10.86
N PHE A 324 1.11 -36.34 -10.51
CA PHE A 324 2.10 -35.82 -11.46
C PHE A 324 2.99 -36.93 -12.05
N ALA A 325 3.45 -37.89 -11.24
CA ALA A 325 4.25 -39.03 -11.68
C ALA A 325 3.49 -39.91 -12.72
N TRP A 326 2.17 -39.99 -12.59
CA TRP A 326 1.28 -40.77 -13.47
C TRP A 326 0.60 -39.96 -14.59
N ASP A 327 0.85 -38.65 -14.70
CA ASP A 327 0.12 -37.74 -15.61
C ASP A 327 -1.42 -37.83 -15.50
N VAL A 328 -1.95 -37.78 -14.29
CA VAL A 328 -3.40 -37.83 -14.03
C VAL A 328 -3.88 -36.65 -13.20
N ALA A 329 -5.19 -36.40 -13.20
CA ALA A 329 -5.78 -35.40 -12.33
C ALA A 329 -5.56 -35.77 -10.85
N ALA A 330 -5.40 -34.78 -9.97
CA ALA A 330 -5.00 -34.98 -8.56
C ALA A 330 -5.87 -35.98 -7.76
N ASN A 331 -7.16 -36.12 -8.12
CA ASN A 331 -8.10 -37.05 -7.48
C ASN A 331 -8.18 -38.43 -8.15
N TYR A 332 -7.54 -38.64 -9.29
CA TYR A 332 -7.62 -39.89 -10.06
C TYR A 332 -6.99 -41.08 -9.34
N PRO A 333 -5.80 -41.01 -8.70
CA PRO A 333 -5.22 -42.17 -8.02
C PRO A 333 -6.11 -42.69 -6.88
N LYS A 334 -6.74 -41.78 -6.13
CA LYS A 334 -7.73 -42.13 -5.10
C LYS A 334 -8.95 -42.84 -5.69
N LYS A 335 -9.48 -42.36 -6.83
CA LYS A 335 -10.60 -43.00 -7.52
C LYS A 335 -10.22 -44.39 -8.06
N ALA A 336 -9.03 -44.54 -8.63
CA ALA A 336 -8.52 -45.83 -9.10
C ALA A 336 -8.38 -46.83 -7.93
N TYR A 337 -7.76 -46.43 -6.82
CA TYR A 337 -7.66 -47.25 -5.62
C TYR A 337 -9.02 -47.67 -5.06
N GLN A 338 -9.98 -46.74 -4.99
CA GLN A 338 -11.33 -47.05 -4.56
C GLN A 338 -12.01 -48.03 -5.53
N ALA A 339 -11.87 -47.84 -6.84
CA ALA A 339 -12.47 -48.72 -7.85
C ALA A 339 -11.93 -50.15 -7.81
N VAL A 340 -10.62 -50.31 -7.56
CA VAL A 340 -9.92 -51.61 -7.58
C VAL A 340 -10.00 -52.33 -6.23
N TYR A 341 -9.76 -51.63 -5.12
CA TYR A 341 -9.61 -52.25 -3.79
C TYR A 341 -10.76 -51.96 -2.81
N GLN A 342 -11.68 -51.06 -3.14
CA GLN A 342 -12.86 -50.74 -2.31
C GLN A 342 -14.14 -50.60 -3.18
N PRO A 343 -14.46 -51.60 -4.04
CA PRO A 343 -15.47 -51.45 -5.08
C PRO A 343 -16.85 -51.03 -4.53
N ASP A 344 -17.21 -51.46 -3.32
CA ASP A 344 -18.50 -51.11 -2.71
C ASP A 344 -18.54 -49.65 -2.23
N GLN A 345 -17.44 -49.13 -1.67
CA GLN A 345 -17.33 -47.70 -1.38
C GLN A 345 -17.26 -46.87 -2.66
N TYR A 346 -16.61 -47.38 -3.72
CA TYR A 346 -16.51 -46.69 -5.00
C TYR A 346 -17.85 -46.62 -5.74
N LYS A 347 -18.66 -47.69 -5.71
CA LYS A 347 -20.04 -47.68 -6.21
C LYS A 347 -20.86 -46.60 -5.48
N VAL A 348 -20.75 -46.52 -4.15
CA VAL A 348 -21.43 -45.47 -3.34
C VAL A 348 -20.92 -44.04 -3.61
N VAL A 349 -19.67 -43.85 -4.07
CA VAL A 349 -19.09 -42.51 -4.33
C VAL A 349 -19.25 -42.05 -5.78
N THR A 350 -19.30 -42.98 -6.74
CA THR A 350 -19.14 -42.68 -8.17
C THR A 350 -20.28 -43.19 -9.05
N GLY A 351 -21.14 -44.07 -8.52
CA GLY A 351 -22.34 -44.58 -9.19
C GLY A 351 -23.61 -44.26 -8.42
N ASN A 352 -24.23 -43.13 -8.73
CA ASN A 352 -25.64 -42.88 -8.41
C ASN A 352 -26.08 -43.06 -6.92
N LYS A 353 -25.58 -42.20 -6.03
CA LYS A 353 -26.27 -41.92 -4.74
C LYS A 353 -27.74 -41.53 -4.91
N VAL A 354 -28.12 -41.03 -6.10
CA VAL A 354 -29.51 -40.81 -6.49
C VAL A 354 -30.19 -42.13 -6.85
N ALA A 355 -29.72 -42.94 -7.80
CA ALA A 355 -30.45 -44.15 -8.22
C ALA A 355 -30.42 -45.36 -7.25
N TYR A 356 -29.50 -45.41 -6.28
CA TYR A 356 -29.59 -46.38 -5.17
C TYR A 356 -30.58 -45.91 -4.09
N LYS A 357 -30.59 -44.60 -3.78
CA LYS A 357 -31.61 -44.03 -2.87
C LYS A 357 -32.98 -43.84 -3.52
N LYS A 358 -33.07 -43.74 -4.85
CA LYS A 358 -34.32 -43.69 -5.61
C LYS A 358 -34.92 -45.09 -5.63
N ARG A 359 -34.20 -46.14 -6.10
CA ARG A 359 -34.69 -47.53 -5.98
C ARG A 359 -35.07 -47.94 -4.57
N LYS A 360 -34.21 -47.70 -3.58
CA LYS A 360 -34.56 -48.01 -2.19
C LYS A 360 -35.77 -47.20 -1.68
N ARG A 361 -36.01 -45.97 -2.17
CA ARG A 361 -37.21 -45.19 -1.87
C ARG A 361 -38.42 -45.49 -2.74
N GLU A 362 -38.25 -46.14 -3.88
CA GLU A 362 -39.34 -46.63 -4.75
C GLU A 362 -39.83 -47.99 -4.24
N GLU A 363 -38.92 -48.83 -3.75
CA GLU A 363 -39.23 -50.05 -2.99
C GLU A 363 -39.84 -49.74 -1.60
N GLU A 364 -39.40 -48.66 -0.93
CA GLU A 364 -39.97 -48.20 0.36
C GLU A 364 -41.17 -47.24 0.22
N ARG A 365 -41.50 -46.77 -1.00
CA ARG A 365 -42.58 -45.81 -1.25
C ARG A 365 -43.25 -46.07 -2.61
N GLY A 366 -44.28 -46.91 -2.59
CA GLY A 366 -45.40 -46.71 -3.51
C GLY A 366 -45.99 -45.31 -3.31
N GLU A 367 -46.66 -44.78 -4.34
CA GLU A 367 -47.27 -43.43 -4.44
C GLU A 367 -46.38 -42.33 -5.07
N GLU A 368 -46.73 -42.04 -6.32
CA GLU A 368 -46.60 -40.85 -7.19
C GLU A 368 -45.40 -39.88 -7.07
N GLU A 369 -44.74 -39.64 -8.22
CA GLU A 369 -43.63 -38.71 -8.41
C GLU A 369 -44.09 -37.45 -9.18
N VAL A 370 -43.99 -36.27 -8.55
CA VAL A 370 -44.09 -34.98 -9.26
C VAL A 370 -42.70 -34.59 -9.76
N GLU A 371 -42.54 -34.51 -11.09
CA GLU A 371 -41.24 -34.45 -11.75
C GLU A 371 -40.63 -33.02 -11.76
N GLY A 372 -39.65 -32.78 -10.90
CA GLY A 372 -38.86 -31.53 -10.87
C GLY A 372 -37.63 -31.57 -11.79
N ARG A 373 -37.63 -30.77 -12.87
CA ARG A 373 -36.52 -30.69 -13.84
C ARG A 373 -35.19 -30.25 -13.18
N LYS A 374 -34.09 -30.94 -13.52
CA LYS A 374 -32.74 -30.58 -13.03
C LYS A 374 -32.22 -29.31 -13.73
N LYS A 375 -31.61 -28.43 -12.94
CA LYS A 375 -30.88 -27.20 -13.36
C LYS A 375 -30.14 -27.37 -14.71
N ALA A 376 -30.45 -26.50 -15.68
CA ALA A 376 -29.65 -26.39 -16.90
C ALA A 376 -28.19 -26.00 -16.57
N ARG A 377 -27.20 -26.61 -17.24
CA ARG A 377 -25.79 -26.30 -16.97
C ARG A 377 -25.49 -24.83 -17.27
N GLY A 378 -25.13 -24.07 -16.24
CA GLY A 378 -24.70 -22.67 -16.35
C GLY A 378 -25.68 -21.66 -15.77
N LEU A 379 -26.96 -21.75 -16.13
CA LEU A 379 -27.96 -20.70 -15.84
C LEU A 379 -28.29 -20.56 -14.36
N SER A 380 -28.63 -19.35 -13.92
CA SER A 380 -29.10 -19.07 -12.56
C SER A 380 -30.63 -19.02 -12.48
N VAL A 381 -31.23 -18.97 -11.28
CA VAL A 381 -32.68 -18.72 -11.12
C VAL A 381 -33.11 -17.35 -11.69
N ILE A 382 -32.18 -16.40 -11.84
CA ILE A 382 -32.43 -15.07 -12.43
C ILE A 382 -32.64 -15.17 -13.96
N GLU A 383 -32.18 -16.25 -14.59
CA GLU A 383 -32.19 -16.42 -16.06
C GLU A 383 -33.06 -17.60 -16.53
N ASP A 384 -33.14 -18.68 -15.73
CA ASP A 384 -33.88 -19.89 -16.04
C ASP A 384 -35.17 -19.93 -15.19
N ARG A 385 -36.31 -19.62 -15.83
CA ARG A 385 -37.63 -19.59 -15.19
C ARG A 385 -38.09 -20.96 -14.71
N ASP A 386 -37.81 -22.03 -15.46
CA ASP A 386 -38.18 -23.40 -15.06
C ASP A 386 -37.33 -23.86 -13.87
N TYR A 387 -36.05 -23.48 -13.83
CA TYR A 387 -35.23 -23.70 -12.65
C TYR A 387 -35.67 -22.83 -11.47
N ALA A 388 -36.10 -21.58 -11.68
CA ALA A 388 -36.69 -20.76 -10.64
C ALA A 388 -37.98 -21.40 -10.06
N ARG A 389 -38.88 -21.89 -10.92
CA ARG A 389 -40.09 -22.64 -10.54
C ARG A 389 -39.80 -23.88 -9.69
N SER A 390 -38.74 -24.63 -10.02
CA SER A 390 -38.36 -25.82 -9.24
C SER A 390 -37.74 -25.52 -7.87
N ILE A 391 -37.34 -24.27 -7.61
CA ILE A 391 -36.77 -23.81 -6.33
C ILE A 391 -37.77 -23.02 -5.50
N PHE A 392 -38.51 -22.09 -6.12
CA PHE A 392 -39.48 -21.20 -5.48
C PHE A 392 -40.88 -21.84 -5.40
N ILE A 393 -40.91 -23.06 -4.87
CA ILE A 393 -42.14 -23.80 -4.58
C ILE A 393 -42.79 -23.30 -3.26
N PRO A 394 -44.09 -23.58 -3.01
CA PRO A 394 -44.78 -23.14 -1.79
C PRO A 394 -44.05 -23.52 -0.50
N GLN A 395 -43.50 -24.74 -0.45
CA GLN A 395 -42.67 -25.20 0.68
C GLN A 395 -41.45 -24.29 0.95
N TYR A 396 -40.79 -23.75 -0.08
CA TYR A 396 -39.65 -22.85 0.11
C TYR A 396 -40.06 -21.56 0.82
N PHE A 397 -41.21 -20.99 0.48
CA PHE A 397 -41.74 -19.80 1.15
C PHE A 397 -42.16 -20.09 2.60
N TYR A 398 -42.73 -21.27 2.85
CA TYR A 398 -43.02 -21.74 4.21
C TYR A 398 -41.75 -21.88 5.05
N GLU A 399 -40.72 -22.56 4.54
CA GLU A 399 -39.42 -22.69 5.22
C GLU A 399 -38.75 -21.32 5.46
N LYS A 400 -38.79 -20.40 4.46
CA LYS A 400 -38.23 -19.04 4.59
C LYS A 400 -38.95 -18.25 5.70
N ASN A 401 -40.29 -18.28 5.73
CA ASN A 401 -41.10 -17.56 6.71
C ASN A 401 -40.96 -18.14 8.12
N TYR A 402 -41.06 -19.47 8.26
CA TYR A 402 -40.95 -20.16 9.56
C TYR A 402 -39.60 -19.88 10.23
N VAL A 403 -38.50 -19.98 9.47
CA VAL A 403 -37.15 -19.69 9.98
C VAL A 403 -37.01 -18.21 10.37
N ALA A 404 -37.53 -17.28 9.58
CA ALA A 404 -37.50 -15.85 9.90
C ALA A 404 -38.25 -15.55 11.20
N ARG A 405 -39.46 -16.10 11.37
CA ARG A 405 -40.27 -15.98 12.59
C ARG A 405 -39.55 -16.55 13.81
N LYS A 406 -38.93 -17.74 13.70
CA LYS A 406 -38.16 -18.35 14.81
C LYS A 406 -36.93 -17.54 15.22
N ILE A 407 -36.25 -16.91 14.26
CA ILE A 407 -35.14 -15.99 14.55
C ILE A 407 -35.66 -14.73 15.26
N GLN A 408 -36.80 -14.18 14.82
CA GLN A 408 -37.42 -13.00 15.46
C GLN A 408 -37.89 -13.29 16.88
N GLU A 409 -38.55 -14.44 17.12
CA GLU A 409 -38.94 -14.92 18.46
C GLU A 409 -37.71 -15.00 19.39
N ALA A 410 -36.60 -15.60 18.92
CA ALA A 410 -35.37 -15.67 19.69
C ALA A 410 -34.77 -14.28 19.98
N GLN A 411 -34.77 -13.37 18.99
CA GLN A 411 -34.28 -11.99 19.16
C GLN A 411 -35.10 -11.20 20.18
N THR A 412 -36.43 -11.31 20.15
CA THR A 412 -37.32 -10.69 21.15
C THR A 412 -37.09 -11.25 22.56
N ALA A 413 -36.70 -12.53 22.67
CA ALA A 413 -36.26 -13.15 23.92
C ALA A 413 -34.80 -12.81 24.32
N GLY A 414 -34.10 -11.94 23.59
CA GLY A 414 -32.70 -11.57 23.86
C GLY A 414 -31.66 -12.64 23.45
N ILE A 415 -32.07 -13.70 22.75
CA ILE A 415 -31.24 -14.84 22.38
C ILE A 415 -30.79 -14.72 20.91
N ARG A 416 -29.48 -14.80 20.67
CA ARG A 416 -28.92 -14.80 19.32
C ARG A 416 -28.87 -16.22 18.75
N SER A 417 -29.75 -16.54 17.80
CA SER A 417 -29.75 -17.83 17.10
C SER A 417 -28.40 -18.11 16.40
N SER A 418 -27.85 -19.29 16.65
CA SER A 418 -26.66 -19.81 16.00
C SER A 418 -26.97 -20.40 14.61
N ARG A 419 -25.92 -20.73 13.85
CA ARG A 419 -26.05 -21.43 12.57
C ARG A 419 -26.61 -22.85 12.72
N GLN A 420 -26.45 -23.47 13.89
CA GLN A 420 -27.04 -24.78 14.17
C GLN A 420 -28.55 -24.67 14.39
N ASP A 421 -28.99 -23.65 15.14
CA ASP A 421 -30.41 -23.39 15.42
C ASP A 421 -31.20 -23.11 14.13
N VAL A 422 -30.66 -22.26 13.25
CA VAL A 422 -31.23 -22.03 11.90
C VAL A 422 -31.32 -23.32 11.08
N GLY A 423 -30.36 -24.23 11.24
CA GLY A 423 -30.39 -25.56 10.62
C GLY A 423 -31.45 -26.49 11.22
N THR A 424 -31.78 -26.32 12.50
CA THR A 424 -32.84 -27.06 13.22
C THR A 424 -34.22 -26.52 12.85
N PHE A 425 -34.43 -25.20 12.89
CA PHE A 425 -35.68 -24.56 12.47
C PHE A 425 -36.08 -24.92 11.03
N ARG A 426 -35.10 -25.07 10.12
CA ARG A 426 -35.37 -25.54 8.75
C ARG A 426 -35.89 -26.98 8.72
N LYS A 427 -35.34 -27.88 9.55
CA LYS A 427 -35.82 -29.28 9.65
C LYS A 427 -37.22 -29.35 10.25
N GLU A 428 -37.49 -28.55 11.29
CA GLU A 428 -38.83 -28.40 11.87
C GLU A 428 -39.84 -27.95 10.80
N SER A 429 -39.52 -26.90 10.02
CA SER A 429 -40.42 -26.46 8.94
C SER A 429 -40.64 -27.54 7.87
N GLN A 430 -39.65 -28.37 7.56
CA GLN A 430 -39.80 -29.50 6.62
C GLN A 430 -40.68 -30.63 7.16
N GLN A 431 -40.75 -30.79 8.48
CA GLN A 431 -41.68 -31.72 9.12
C GLN A 431 -43.08 -31.12 9.17
N ASN A 432 -43.21 -29.89 9.66
CA ASN A 432 -44.48 -29.18 9.82
C ASN A 432 -45.24 -29.02 8.49
N TRP A 433 -44.53 -28.75 7.38
CA TRP A 433 -45.12 -28.64 6.04
C TRP A 433 -45.97 -29.85 5.62
N LYS A 434 -45.61 -31.05 6.07
CA LYS A 434 -46.36 -32.28 5.78
C LYS A 434 -47.75 -32.31 6.43
N TYR A 435 -47.88 -31.66 7.58
CA TYR A 435 -49.09 -31.65 8.39
C TYR A 435 -49.90 -30.35 8.26
N LEU A 436 -49.44 -29.39 7.46
CA LEU A 436 -50.24 -28.21 7.10
C LEU A 436 -51.47 -28.62 6.29
N SER A 437 -52.63 -28.03 6.61
CA SER A 437 -53.83 -28.14 5.77
C SER A 437 -53.65 -27.36 4.47
N ASP A 438 -54.41 -27.68 3.43
CA ASP A 438 -54.30 -26.96 2.16
C ASP A 438 -54.69 -25.48 2.30
N LYS A 439 -55.63 -25.16 3.21
CA LYS A 439 -55.97 -23.78 3.59
C LYS A 439 -54.78 -23.01 4.16
N ASP A 440 -53.91 -23.68 4.93
CA ASP A 440 -52.68 -23.07 5.48
C ASP A 440 -51.55 -22.99 4.45
N ARG A 441 -51.64 -23.77 3.35
CA ARG A 441 -50.69 -23.72 2.23
C ARG A 441 -50.99 -22.59 1.24
N GLU A 442 -52.25 -22.17 1.11
CA GLU A 442 -52.68 -21.14 0.15
C GLU A 442 -51.85 -19.84 0.16
N PRO A 443 -51.48 -19.23 1.31
CA PRO A 443 -50.61 -18.05 1.33
C PRO A 443 -49.26 -18.29 0.64
N TYR A 444 -48.71 -19.50 0.74
CA TYR A 444 -47.44 -19.89 0.13
C TYR A 444 -47.61 -20.32 -1.34
N ASN A 445 -48.78 -20.85 -1.71
CA ASN A 445 -49.17 -21.06 -3.11
C ASN A 445 -49.24 -19.72 -3.86
N LEU A 446 -49.81 -18.68 -3.22
CA LEU A 446 -49.83 -17.33 -3.78
C LEU A 446 -48.41 -16.77 -3.94
N LEU A 447 -47.56 -16.84 -2.91
CA LEU A 447 -46.16 -16.38 -2.98
C LEU A 447 -45.36 -17.09 -4.09
N ALA A 448 -45.57 -18.38 -4.31
CA ALA A 448 -44.93 -19.12 -5.41
C ALA A 448 -45.40 -18.63 -6.79
N ARG A 449 -46.71 -18.38 -6.97
CA ARG A 449 -47.27 -17.81 -8.20
C ARG A 449 -46.75 -16.39 -8.47
N THR A 450 -46.71 -15.53 -7.45
CA THR A 450 -46.13 -14.19 -7.56
C THR A 450 -44.64 -14.25 -7.91
N SER A 451 -43.88 -15.13 -7.26
CA SER A 451 -42.44 -15.29 -7.54
C SER A 451 -42.16 -15.78 -8.97
N ASP A 452 -43.02 -16.60 -9.55
CA ASP A 452 -42.93 -17.01 -10.96
C ASP A 452 -43.35 -15.90 -11.94
N ALA A 453 -44.37 -15.11 -11.59
CA ALA A 453 -44.80 -13.95 -12.37
C ALA A 453 -43.74 -12.85 -12.40
N ASP A 454 -43.06 -12.62 -11.27
CA ASP A 454 -41.98 -11.63 -11.14
C ASP A 454 -40.71 -12.03 -11.91
N GLN A 455 -40.41 -13.33 -12.01
CA GLN A 455 -39.12 -13.86 -12.48
C GLN A 455 -38.59 -13.21 -13.77
N PRO A 456 -39.40 -13.02 -14.84
CA PRO A 456 -38.91 -12.42 -16.09
C PRO A 456 -38.38 -10.99 -15.92
N SER A 457 -38.85 -10.24 -14.92
CA SER A 457 -38.46 -8.84 -14.66
C SER A 457 -37.21 -8.70 -13.78
N ILE A 458 -36.81 -9.75 -13.05
CA ILE A 458 -35.81 -9.64 -11.98
C ILE A 458 -34.44 -9.21 -12.53
N LYS A 459 -34.04 -9.73 -13.67
CA LYS A 459 -32.78 -9.35 -14.33
C LYS A 459 -32.72 -7.85 -14.61
N ASP A 460 -33.80 -7.29 -15.16
CA ASP A 460 -33.86 -5.88 -15.52
C ASP A 460 -33.94 -4.98 -14.29
N ARG A 461 -34.69 -5.39 -13.25
CA ARG A 461 -34.74 -4.68 -11.96
C ARG A 461 -33.36 -4.65 -11.27
N ILE A 462 -32.57 -5.72 -11.36
CA ILE A 462 -31.17 -5.74 -10.88
C ILE A 462 -30.32 -4.72 -11.67
N ILE A 463 -30.44 -4.72 -13.00
CA ILE A 463 -29.68 -3.81 -13.88
C ILE A 463 -30.05 -2.36 -13.61
N GLU A 464 -31.35 -2.06 -13.44
CA GLU A 464 -31.83 -0.72 -13.11
C GLU A 464 -31.34 -0.26 -11.74
N ALA A 465 -31.47 -1.10 -10.71
CA ALA A 465 -30.98 -0.82 -9.37
C ALA A 465 -29.48 -0.45 -9.36
N LEU A 466 -28.67 -1.15 -10.16
CA LEU A 466 -27.24 -0.88 -10.34
C LEU A 466 -26.96 0.35 -11.23
N LYS A 467 -27.75 0.61 -12.27
CA LYS A 467 -27.63 1.83 -13.10
C LYS A 467 -27.88 3.09 -12.27
N GLN A 468 -28.89 3.07 -11.39
CA GLN A 468 -29.19 4.17 -10.47
C GLN A 468 -28.04 4.43 -9.48
N ASN A 469 -27.40 3.36 -8.97
CA ASN A 469 -26.21 3.49 -8.11
C ASN A 469 -25.34 2.23 -8.12
N VAL A 470 -24.25 2.28 -8.89
CA VAL A 470 -23.24 1.22 -9.03
C VAL A 470 -22.45 0.89 -7.77
N THR A 471 -22.61 1.67 -6.69
CA THR A 471 -21.97 1.44 -5.38
C THR A 471 -22.90 0.80 -4.34
N LYS A 472 -24.15 0.47 -4.71
CA LYS A 472 -25.05 -0.29 -3.84
C LYS A 472 -24.40 -1.61 -3.43
N THR A 473 -24.50 -1.93 -2.14
CA THR A 473 -24.15 -3.26 -1.64
C THR A 473 -25.12 -4.28 -2.22
N TRP A 474 -24.68 -5.52 -2.43
CA TRP A 474 -25.53 -6.60 -2.94
C TRP A 474 -26.84 -6.74 -2.15
N GLY A 475 -26.79 -6.62 -0.81
CA GLY A 475 -28.00 -6.66 0.03
C GLY A 475 -28.96 -5.49 -0.17
N LYS A 476 -28.51 -4.31 -0.63
CA LYS A 476 -29.42 -3.22 -1.04
C LYS A 476 -30.07 -3.53 -2.38
N VAL A 477 -29.32 -4.10 -3.32
CA VAL A 477 -29.84 -4.53 -4.62
C VAL A 477 -30.85 -5.68 -4.45
N THR A 478 -30.71 -6.57 -3.46
CA THR A 478 -31.76 -7.56 -3.16
C THR A 478 -33.04 -6.91 -2.63
N THR A 479 -32.93 -5.89 -1.76
CA THR A 479 -34.10 -5.12 -1.29
C THR A 479 -34.81 -4.40 -2.44
N ASP A 480 -34.09 -3.82 -3.40
CA ASP A 480 -34.67 -3.18 -4.60
C ASP A 480 -35.48 -4.17 -5.48
N ILE A 481 -35.16 -5.47 -5.41
CA ILE A 481 -35.93 -6.56 -6.04
C ILE A 481 -36.83 -7.33 -5.05
N ASN A 482 -37.28 -6.66 -3.98
CA ASN A 482 -38.21 -7.22 -2.97
C ASN A 482 -37.69 -8.51 -2.28
N ASP A 483 -36.37 -8.65 -2.12
CA ASP A 483 -35.67 -9.82 -1.56
C ASP A 483 -36.07 -11.16 -2.21
N TRP A 484 -36.35 -11.10 -3.53
CA TRP A 484 -36.75 -12.22 -4.37
C TRP A 484 -35.65 -13.32 -4.43
N CYS A 485 -34.38 -12.92 -4.54
CA CYS A 485 -33.23 -13.83 -4.35
C CYS A 485 -32.24 -13.33 -3.29
N SER A 486 -31.37 -14.23 -2.83
CA SER A 486 -30.39 -13.92 -1.79
C SER A 486 -29.20 -13.11 -2.31
N GLU A 487 -28.52 -12.38 -1.41
CA GLU A 487 -27.29 -11.64 -1.70
C GLU A 487 -26.24 -12.53 -2.41
N TYR A 488 -26.10 -13.77 -1.92
CA TYR A 488 -25.18 -14.76 -2.48
C TYR A 488 -25.59 -15.20 -3.89
N THR A 489 -26.90 -15.36 -4.15
CA THR A 489 -27.44 -15.71 -5.48
C THR A 489 -27.14 -14.60 -6.49
N LEU A 490 -27.48 -13.37 -6.14
CA LEU A 490 -27.25 -12.17 -6.94
C LEU A 490 -25.76 -12.02 -7.27
N ARG A 491 -24.90 -12.08 -6.24
CA ARG A 491 -23.46 -11.97 -6.38
C ARG A 491 -22.89 -13.08 -7.28
N THR A 492 -23.27 -14.34 -7.07
CA THR A 492 -22.78 -15.47 -7.86
C THR A 492 -23.18 -15.35 -9.33
N TRP A 493 -24.41 -14.89 -9.61
CA TRP A 493 -24.86 -14.62 -10.97
C TRP A 493 -24.07 -13.49 -11.64
N MET A 494 -23.85 -12.38 -10.93
CA MET A 494 -23.09 -11.25 -11.47
C MET A 494 -21.60 -11.60 -11.68
N GLU A 495 -20.98 -12.33 -10.74
CA GLU A 495 -19.61 -12.86 -10.86
C GLU A 495 -19.45 -13.94 -11.95
N SER A 496 -20.55 -14.52 -12.44
CA SER A 496 -20.53 -15.51 -13.54
C SER A 496 -20.58 -14.90 -14.94
N GLN A 497 -20.80 -13.60 -15.06
CA GLN A 497 -20.80 -12.89 -16.35
C GLN A 497 -19.36 -12.74 -16.87
N LEU A 498 -19.14 -12.98 -18.16
CA LEU A 498 -17.80 -13.02 -18.78
C LEU A 498 -16.97 -11.74 -18.53
N ASP A 499 -17.62 -10.59 -18.60
CA ASP A 499 -16.98 -9.26 -18.45
C ASP A 499 -17.07 -8.69 -17.01
N PHE A 500 -17.41 -9.52 -16.01
CA PHE A 500 -17.54 -9.05 -14.64
C PHE A 500 -16.21 -8.49 -14.11
N ARG A 501 -16.24 -7.22 -13.71
CA ARG A 501 -15.08 -6.53 -13.13
C ARG A 501 -15.50 -5.60 -12.00
N MET A 502 -14.77 -5.68 -10.89
CA MET A 502 -14.83 -4.68 -9.83
C MET A 502 -13.82 -3.57 -10.13
N TYR A 503 -14.25 -2.31 -9.99
CA TYR A 503 -13.37 -1.15 -10.13
C TYR A 503 -13.47 -0.25 -8.90
N SER A 504 -12.43 0.54 -8.65
CA SER A 504 -12.47 1.59 -7.63
C SER A 504 -12.82 2.91 -8.30
N GLN A 505 -13.92 3.54 -7.89
CA GLN A 505 -14.16 4.94 -8.26
C GLN A 505 -13.04 5.82 -7.69
N ARG A 506 -12.50 6.71 -8.51
CA ARG A 506 -11.45 7.66 -8.14
C ARG A 506 -11.83 9.03 -8.67
N VAL A 507 -11.69 10.06 -7.83
CA VAL A 507 -11.72 11.44 -8.31
C VAL A 507 -10.39 11.73 -8.98
N LEU A 508 -10.41 12.02 -10.27
CA LEU A 508 -9.25 12.50 -11.02
C LEU A 508 -9.39 14.02 -11.23
N PRO A 509 -8.27 14.79 -11.26
CA PRO A 509 -8.33 16.20 -11.62
C PRO A 509 -8.92 16.36 -13.02
N LEU A 510 -9.98 17.16 -13.14
CA LEU A 510 -10.56 17.55 -14.41
C LEU A 510 -9.61 18.54 -15.11
N LEU A 511 -9.15 18.19 -16.30
CA LEU A 511 -8.24 19.01 -17.10
C LEU A 511 -9.00 19.76 -18.20
N SER A 512 -8.71 21.04 -18.36
CA SER A 512 -9.10 21.80 -19.55
C SER A 512 -8.26 21.40 -20.77
N LYS A 513 -8.76 21.69 -21.98
CA LYS A 513 -8.02 21.47 -23.25
C LYS A 513 -6.64 22.15 -23.24
N ALA A 514 -6.52 23.33 -22.64
CA ALA A 514 -5.26 24.06 -22.51
C ALA A 514 -4.27 23.34 -21.58
N GLN A 515 -4.72 22.80 -20.45
CA GLN A 515 -3.88 22.01 -19.55
C GLN A 515 -3.44 20.70 -20.22
N MET A 516 -4.34 19.99 -20.92
CA MET A 516 -3.99 18.80 -21.69
C MET A 516 -2.94 19.10 -22.78
N ALA A 517 -3.07 20.21 -23.49
CA ALA A 517 -2.07 20.65 -24.46
C ALA A 517 -0.71 20.94 -23.78
N ALA A 518 -0.70 21.65 -22.65
CA ALA A 518 0.52 21.90 -21.87
C ALA A 518 1.18 20.60 -21.37
N HIS A 519 0.39 19.63 -20.92
CA HIS A 519 0.85 18.29 -20.52
C HIS A 519 1.54 17.56 -21.69
N VAL A 520 0.97 17.61 -22.89
CA VAL A 520 1.57 17.02 -24.11
C VAL A 520 2.84 17.76 -24.51
N THR A 521 2.86 19.09 -24.47
CA THR A 521 4.03 19.91 -24.81
C THR A 521 5.20 19.63 -23.88
N PHE A 522 4.98 19.65 -22.56
CA PHE A 522 6.00 19.26 -21.57
C PHE A 522 6.46 17.82 -21.79
N SER A 523 5.52 16.88 -21.99
CA SER A 523 5.84 15.47 -22.19
C SER A 523 6.69 15.23 -23.44
N LYS A 524 6.39 15.90 -24.56
CA LYS A 524 7.20 15.86 -25.78
C LYS A 524 8.58 16.46 -25.56
N ARG A 525 8.67 17.61 -24.86
CA ARG A 525 9.93 18.27 -24.52
C ARG A 525 10.82 17.36 -23.67
N LEU A 526 10.27 16.66 -22.67
CA LEU A 526 11.03 15.69 -21.88
C LEU A 526 11.45 14.47 -22.71
N GLN A 527 10.56 13.89 -23.53
CA GLN A 527 10.91 12.77 -24.42
C GLN A 527 11.97 13.14 -25.46
N SER A 528 12.03 14.42 -25.91
CA SER A 528 13.12 14.93 -26.75
C SER A 528 14.36 15.38 -25.96
N ARG A 529 14.51 14.98 -24.69
CA ARG A 529 15.59 15.40 -23.78
C ARG A 529 15.80 16.91 -23.77
N TRP A 530 14.71 17.65 -23.67
CA TRP A 530 14.64 19.12 -23.69
C TRP A 530 15.17 19.79 -24.98
N GLY A 531 15.45 18.99 -26.02
CA GLY A 531 16.12 19.44 -27.26
C GLY A 531 17.65 19.37 -27.18
N LEU A 532 18.20 18.76 -26.13
CA LEU A 532 19.63 18.72 -25.86
C LEU A 532 20.27 17.43 -26.42
N PRO A 533 21.57 17.45 -26.81
CA PRO A 533 22.28 16.27 -27.31
C PRO A 533 22.48 15.21 -26.21
N PRO A 534 22.71 13.92 -26.55
CA PRO A 534 23.04 12.90 -25.54
C PRO A 534 24.31 13.28 -24.78
N ARG A 535 24.21 13.54 -23.47
CA ARG A 535 25.30 13.89 -22.55
C ARG A 535 25.02 13.33 -21.16
N LYS A 536 25.93 13.59 -20.21
CA LYS A 536 25.75 13.30 -18.79
C LYS A 536 24.82 14.35 -18.16
N TYR A 537 23.72 13.91 -17.58
CA TYR A 537 22.68 14.79 -17.04
C TYR A 537 22.36 14.50 -15.59
N LEU A 538 22.28 15.56 -14.79
CA LEU A 538 21.77 15.52 -13.42
C LEU A 538 20.36 16.14 -13.44
N TRP A 539 19.34 15.31 -13.63
CA TRP A 539 17.95 15.77 -13.68
C TRP A 539 17.39 15.86 -12.26
N ILE A 540 17.06 17.07 -11.82
CA ILE A 540 16.78 17.46 -10.43
C ILE A 540 15.30 17.80 -10.28
N HIS A 541 14.64 17.22 -9.29
CA HIS A 541 13.29 17.59 -8.86
C HIS A 541 13.30 18.14 -7.45
N TYR A 542 12.46 19.15 -7.21
CA TYR A 542 12.15 19.69 -5.89
C TYR A 542 10.64 19.82 -5.68
N ASP A 543 10.20 19.69 -4.42
CA ASP A 543 8.79 19.70 -4.01
C ASP A 543 8.67 19.76 -2.48
N GLU A 544 7.50 20.19 -1.98
CA GLU A 544 7.19 20.22 -0.55
C GLU A 544 6.27 19.09 -0.10
N LYS A 545 6.39 18.68 1.17
CA LYS A 545 5.41 17.80 1.80
C LYS A 545 5.11 18.15 3.25
N TRP A 546 3.81 18.13 3.58
CA TRP A 546 3.33 18.02 4.96
C TRP A 546 3.44 16.58 5.46
N PHE A 547 4.29 16.35 6.46
CA PHE A 547 4.30 15.16 7.31
C PHE A 547 3.44 15.41 8.55
N TYR A 548 2.58 14.46 8.90
CA TYR A 548 1.62 14.60 10.01
C TYR A 548 2.03 13.75 11.22
N GLY A 549 1.84 14.28 12.42
CA GLY A 549 2.12 13.61 13.69
C GLY A 549 1.18 12.46 14.05
N PHE A 550 0.13 12.27 13.26
CA PHE A 550 -0.75 11.12 13.34
C PHE A 550 -1.45 10.88 11.99
N VAL A 551 -1.43 9.64 11.51
CA VAL A 551 -2.17 9.20 10.32
C VAL A 551 -2.98 7.95 10.67
N PRO A 552 -4.33 8.02 10.72
CA PRO A 552 -5.17 6.87 11.00
C PRO A 552 -5.12 5.85 9.84
N ARG A 553 -5.40 4.58 10.14
CA ARG A 553 -5.55 3.53 9.11
C ARG A 553 -7.04 3.27 8.87
N ASN A 554 -7.45 3.24 7.61
CA ASN A 554 -8.84 2.94 7.23
C ASN A 554 -9.25 1.50 7.55
N ASN A 555 -8.28 0.56 7.61
CA ASN A 555 -8.51 -0.87 7.80
C ASN A 555 -7.80 -1.38 9.07
N ALA A 556 -8.22 -0.91 10.24
CA ALA A 556 -7.81 -1.49 11.52
C ALA A 556 -8.44 -2.89 11.70
N LYS A 557 -7.77 -3.78 12.45
CA LYS A 557 -8.28 -5.12 12.76
C LYS A 557 -8.97 -5.11 14.13
N MET A 558 -10.08 -5.84 14.24
CA MET A 558 -10.81 -6.06 15.49
C MET A 558 -11.22 -7.53 15.56
N CYS A 559 -11.05 -8.16 16.72
CA CYS A 559 -11.47 -9.52 17.02
C CYS A 559 -11.51 -9.71 18.54
N GLU A 560 -12.65 -9.41 19.16
CA GLU A 560 -12.83 -9.44 20.62
C GLU A 560 -12.58 -10.84 21.21
N ALA A 561 -12.94 -11.90 20.49
CA ALA A 561 -12.64 -13.29 20.87
C ALA A 561 -11.13 -13.63 20.93
N LEU A 562 -10.26 -12.76 20.41
CA LEU A 562 -8.80 -12.84 20.51
C LEU A 562 -8.20 -11.68 21.33
N GLY A 563 -9.02 -10.94 22.10
CA GLY A 563 -8.60 -9.76 22.86
C GLY A 563 -8.26 -8.53 22.00
N LEU A 564 -8.54 -8.56 20.70
CA LEU A 564 -8.27 -7.45 19.78
C LEU A 564 -9.46 -6.48 19.77
N HIS A 565 -9.54 -5.63 20.79
CA HIS A 565 -10.59 -4.62 20.93
C HIS A 565 -10.41 -3.45 19.95
N ARG A 566 -11.47 -2.65 19.79
CA ARG A 566 -11.44 -1.43 18.98
C ARG A 566 -10.69 -0.32 19.71
N GLU A 567 -9.50 0.01 19.24
CA GLU A 567 -8.78 1.20 19.69
C GLU A 567 -9.39 2.47 19.10
N PHE A 568 -9.52 3.51 19.93
CA PHE A 568 -9.92 4.86 19.53
C PHE A 568 -8.76 5.83 19.75
N CYS A 569 -8.54 6.74 18.81
CA CYS A 569 -7.59 7.83 18.93
C CYS A 569 -8.37 9.14 18.87
N TYR A 570 -8.27 9.95 19.93
CA TYR A 570 -9.05 11.19 20.07
C TYR A 570 -8.17 12.40 19.77
N ALA A 571 -8.70 13.31 18.96
CA ALA A 571 -8.14 14.65 18.73
C ALA A 571 -9.30 15.65 18.69
N TYR A 572 -9.12 16.82 19.31
CA TYR A 572 -10.18 17.85 19.38
C TYR A 572 -10.67 18.31 18.00
N HIS A 573 -9.77 18.39 17.02
CA HIS A 573 -10.11 18.61 15.62
C HIS A 573 -8.98 18.08 14.71
N ARG A 574 -9.28 17.69 13.47
CA ARG A 574 -8.25 17.20 12.52
C ARG A 574 -7.17 18.25 12.24
N ASN A 575 -7.53 19.54 12.27
CA ASN A 575 -6.59 20.65 12.07
C ASN A 575 -5.63 20.86 13.26
N HIS A 576 -5.89 20.23 14.42
CA HIS A 576 -5.00 20.26 15.60
C HIS A 576 -4.01 19.07 15.61
N ILE A 577 -4.00 18.23 14.58
CA ILE A 577 -2.93 17.25 14.39
C ILE A 577 -1.69 18.02 13.93
N ASN A 578 -0.64 18.00 14.75
CA ASN A 578 0.65 18.60 14.43
C ASN A 578 1.15 18.12 13.06
N LYS A 579 1.77 19.03 12.32
CA LYS A 579 2.33 18.76 10.99
C LYS A 579 3.57 19.61 10.77
N VAL A 580 4.52 19.07 10.04
CA VAL A 580 5.76 19.75 9.60
C VAL A 580 5.79 19.74 8.09
N MET A 581 6.13 20.88 7.50
CA MET A 581 6.40 21.01 6.07
C MET A 581 7.90 20.81 5.84
N VAL A 582 8.25 20.05 4.81
CA VAL A 582 9.64 19.85 4.39
C VAL A 582 9.76 20.12 2.89
N LEU A 583 10.86 20.76 2.50
CA LEU A 583 11.32 20.88 1.11
C LEU A 583 12.31 19.74 0.86
N ALA A 584 12.07 18.93 -0.17
CA ALA A 584 12.94 17.82 -0.55
C ALA A 584 13.48 18.02 -1.96
N LEU A 585 14.75 17.68 -2.18
CA LEU A 585 15.40 17.70 -3.49
C LEU A 585 16.08 16.37 -3.79
N THR A 586 15.70 15.79 -4.94
CA THR A 586 16.31 14.56 -5.46
C THR A 586 16.77 14.74 -6.89
N ALA A 587 17.71 13.91 -7.34
CA ALA A 587 18.10 13.88 -8.74
C ALA A 587 18.33 12.46 -9.26
N CYS A 588 18.30 12.31 -10.58
CA CYS A 588 18.87 11.17 -11.28
C CYS A 588 20.10 11.64 -12.06
N ALA A 589 21.26 11.04 -11.81
CA ALA A 589 22.46 11.22 -12.63
C ALA A 589 22.54 10.07 -13.65
N PHE A 590 22.41 10.39 -14.93
CA PHE A 590 22.39 9.39 -16.01
C PHE A 590 23.18 9.83 -17.26
N ASP A 591 23.61 8.85 -18.05
CA ASP A 591 24.41 9.04 -19.25
C ASP A 591 23.56 8.82 -20.52
N GLY A 592 23.31 9.90 -21.26
CA GLY A 592 22.67 9.93 -22.58
C GLY A 592 21.15 9.80 -22.57
N ASP A 593 20.62 8.73 -21.98
CA ASP A 593 19.19 8.45 -21.88
C ASP A 593 18.85 7.91 -20.47
N VAL A 594 17.73 8.34 -19.90
CA VAL A 594 17.29 7.90 -18.57
C VAL A 594 16.85 6.42 -18.56
N GLU A 595 16.47 5.87 -19.71
CA GLU A 595 16.24 4.43 -19.87
C GLU A 595 17.52 3.58 -19.74
N ASN A 596 18.72 4.19 -19.78
CA ASN A 596 19.98 3.50 -19.44
C ASN A 596 20.12 3.26 -17.93
N GLY A 597 19.18 3.74 -17.11
CA GLY A 597 19.27 3.78 -15.66
C GLY A 597 20.11 4.97 -15.20
N GLY A 598 20.56 4.94 -13.94
CA GLY A 598 21.31 6.03 -13.35
C GLY A 598 21.37 5.99 -11.82
N ASP A 599 22.15 6.91 -11.27
CA ASP A 599 22.36 7.11 -9.83
C ASP A 599 21.23 7.97 -9.23
N GLY A 600 20.65 7.50 -8.12
CA GLY A 600 19.64 8.24 -7.37
C GLY A 600 20.27 9.11 -6.29
N VAL A 601 20.16 10.43 -6.44
CA VAL A 601 20.85 11.41 -5.59
C VAL A 601 19.87 12.09 -4.63
N LYS A 602 20.28 12.23 -3.37
CA LYS A 602 19.64 13.08 -2.36
C LYS A 602 20.41 14.39 -2.30
N LEU A 603 19.81 15.50 -2.72
CA LEU A 603 20.48 16.81 -2.80
C LEU A 603 20.23 17.67 -1.55
N GLY A 604 19.02 17.63 -1.02
CA GLY A 604 18.65 18.40 0.17
C GLY A 604 17.34 17.94 0.78
N PHE A 605 17.19 18.12 2.08
CA PHE A 605 15.97 17.86 2.83
C PHE A 605 15.90 18.84 4.00
N TYR A 606 15.03 19.82 3.88
CA TYR A 606 14.97 20.98 4.76
C TYR A 606 13.62 21.02 5.45
N ARG A 607 13.61 21.23 6.77
CA ARG A 607 12.39 21.64 7.48
C ARG A 607 12.05 23.06 7.02
N CYS A 608 10.79 23.30 6.66
CA CYS A 608 10.32 24.63 6.29
C CYS A 608 10.06 25.45 7.55
N GLU A 609 11.14 25.80 8.25
CA GLU A 609 11.15 26.61 9.47
C GLU A 609 11.99 27.86 9.31
N ALA A 610 11.61 28.92 10.03
CA ALA A 610 12.29 30.20 10.03
C ALA A 610 12.35 30.77 11.45
N ALA A 611 13.32 31.65 11.71
CA ALA A 611 13.52 32.25 13.02
C ALA A 611 12.55 33.42 13.25
N ARG A 612 11.93 33.44 14.43
CA ARG A 612 10.93 34.41 14.84
C ARG A 612 11.31 35.07 16.17
N VAL A 613 11.11 36.38 16.26
CA VAL A 613 11.22 37.17 17.50
C VAL A 613 9.94 37.02 18.34
N ALA A 614 10.10 36.72 19.62
CA ALA A 614 8.98 36.61 20.56
C ALA A 614 8.41 38.00 20.91
N LEU A 615 7.23 38.34 20.37
CA LEU A 615 6.54 39.60 20.70
C LEU A 615 6.04 39.70 22.16
N LYS A 616 5.83 38.55 22.81
CA LYS A 616 5.33 38.44 24.18
C LYS A 616 5.99 37.25 24.89
N ALA A 617 6.09 37.34 26.21
CA ALA A 617 6.48 36.19 27.01
C ALA A 617 5.44 35.07 26.91
N VAL A 618 5.91 33.82 26.89
CA VAL A 618 5.08 32.61 26.88
C VAL A 618 5.44 31.79 28.11
N ARG A 619 4.42 31.46 28.90
CA ARG A 619 4.52 30.58 30.08
C ARG A 619 3.94 29.21 29.80
N GLU A 620 4.38 28.22 30.57
CA GLU A 620 3.83 26.87 30.50
C GLU A 620 2.35 26.84 30.87
N GLY A 621 1.58 26.07 30.09
CA GLY A 621 0.18 25.78 30.35
C GLY A 621 0.02 24.59 31.28
N ARG A 622 -0.63 24.78 32.44
CA ARG A 622 -1.11 23.71 33.31
C ARG A 622 -2.64 23.61 33.24
N ARG A 623 -3.20 22.42 33.49
CA ARG A 623 -4.65 22.27 33.72
C ARG A 623 -4.97 22.53 35.19
N THR A 624 -6.04 23.27 35.45
CA THR A 624 -6.61 23.41 36.79
C THR A 624 -7.36 22.15 37.20
N LYS A 625 -7.80 22.07 38.45
CA LYS A 625 -8.63 20.95 38.95
C LYS A 625 -9.97 20.84 38.20
N GLU A 626 -10.50 21.94 37.69
CA GLU A 626 -11.69 21.98 36.82
C GLU A 626 -11.38 21.70 35.33
N GLY A 627 -10.16 21.29 34.99
CA GLY A 627 -9.73 20.97 33.62
C GLY A 627 -9.46 22.17 32.71
N LYS A 628 -9.63 23.41 33.18
CA LYS A 628 -9.32 24.63 32.40
C LYS A 628 -7.82 24.80 32.25
N MET A 629 -7.37 25.27 31.08
CA MET A 629 -5.94 25.52 30.83
C MET A 629 -5.56 26.94 31.30
N LYS A 630 -4.54 27.06 32.16
CA LYS A 630 -3.93 28.33 32.59
C LYS A 630 -2.46 28.37 32.20
N PHE A 631 -2.01 29.50 31.65
CA PHE A 631 -0.63 29.74 31.21
C PHE A 631 0.15 30.54 32.27
N ASP A 632 0.23 30.01 33.48
CA ASP A 632 0.85 30.65 34.66
C ASP A 632 2.09 29.92 35.17
N GLY A 633 2.58 28.87 34.47
CA GLY A 633 3.79 28.13 34.82
C GLY A 633 5.10 28.85 34.47
N GLU A 634 6.18 28.06 34.34
CA GLU A 634 7.52 28.56 34.01
C GLU A 634 7.56 29.32 32.68
N VAL A 635 8.48 30.29 32.57
CA VAL A 635 8.63 31.09 31.35
C VAL A 635 9.38 30.28 30.31
N LYS A 636 8.67 29.77 29.30
CA LYS A 636 9.27 29.04 28.18
C LYS A 636 10.03 29.95 27.21
N ARG A 637 9.55 31.19 27.03
CA ARG A 637 10.19 32.25 26.24
C ARG A 637 9.86 33.61 26.84
N LYS A 638 10.83 34.52 26.90
CA LYS A 638 10.66 35.94 27.21
C LYS A 638 10.32 36.71 25.93
N LYS A 639 9.99 37.99 26.07
CA LYS A 639 9.82 38.91 24.93
C LYS A 639 11.20 39.31 24.41
N GLY A 640 11.41 39.20 23.10
CA GLY A 640 12.70 39.46 22.44
C GLY A 640 13.48 38.19 22.07
N ASP A 641 13.18 37.05 22.69
CA ASP A 641 13.84 35.76 22.38
C ASP A 641 13.61 35.37 20.92
N ILE A 642 14.66 34.88 20.25
CA ILE A 642 14.60 34.32 18.89
C ILE A 642 14.42 32.81 18.99
N TYR A 643 13.51 32.25 18.17
CA TYR A 643 13.23 30.81 18.15
C TYR A 643 12.72 30.36 16.78
N MET A 644 12.94 29.08 16.43
CA MET A 644 12.43 28.50 15.18
C MET A 644 10.92 28.27 15.26
N VAL A 645 10.23 28.51 14.14
CA VAL A 645 8.83 28.14 13.92
C VAL A 645 8.66 27.44 12.57
N ASP A 646 7.83 26.40 12.52
CA ASP A 646 7.35 25.83 11.26
C ASP A 646 6.52 26.89 10.50
N THR A 647 6.81 27.08 9.21
CA THR A 647 6.18 28.10 8.35
C THR A 647 5.72 27.51 7.01
N THR A 648 5.02 28.31 6.21
CA THR A 648 4.68 27.99 4.82
C THR A 648 5.76 28.50 3.86
N VAL A 649 5.93 27.77 2.75
CA VAL A 649 6.84 28.13 1.67
C VAL A 649 6.33 29.31 0.83
N THR A 650 7.26 30.14 0.39
CA THR A 650 7.10 31.34 -0.46
C THR A 650 8.23 31.37 -1.49
N GLY A 651 8.07 32.07 -2.62
CA GLY A 651 9.11 32.16 -3.65
C GLY A 651 10.32 32.96 -3.17
N THR A 652 10.21 34.29 -3.19
CA THR A 652 11.24 35.22 -2.69
C THR A 652 11.01 35.75 -1.28
N ASN A 653 9.77 36.08 -0.92
CA ASN A 653 9.45 36.77 0.33
C ASN A 653 9.75 35.93 1.59
N SER A 654 10.63 36.39 2.48
CA SER A 654 10.95 35.74 3.76
C SER A 654 10.08 36.17 4.95
N GLY A 655 9.05 36.99 4.73
CA GLY A 655 8.14 37.46 5.78
C GLY A 655 8.74 38.58 6.63
N THR A 656 8.30 38.70 7.88
CA THR A 656 8.84 39.65 8.89
C THR A 656 9.47 38.92 10.08
N SER A 657 10.29 39.61 10.88
CA SER A 657 10.93 39.03 12.07
C SER A 657 9.93 38.47 13.09
N ASP A 658 8.69 38.97 13.09
CA ASP A 658 7.59 38.52 13.93
C ASP A 658 6.56 37.64 13.22
N ASN A 659 6.65 37.47 11.89
CA ASN A 659 5.81 36.57 11.08
C ASN A 659 6.59 36.09 9.83
N PRO A 660 7.58 35.20 10.02
CA PRO A 660 8.49 34.80 8.94
C PRO A 660 7.85 33.76 8.00
N THR A 661 8.42 33.61 6.81
CA THR A 661 8.04 32.61 5.80
C THR A 661 9.27 31.97 5.17
N PHE A 662 9.13 30.75 4.67
CA PHE A 662 10.25 29.98 4.12
C PHE A 662 10.48 30.30 2.63
N SER A 663 11.38 31.23 2.36
CA SER A 663 11.76 31.67 1.01
C SER A 663 12.56 30.59 0.27
N LEU A 664 12.02 30.10 -0.85
CA LEU A 664 12.72 29.17 -1.75
C LEU A 664 13.98 29.78 -2.31
N ARG A 665 13.95 31.04 -2.76
CA ARG A 665 15.15 31.74 -3.23
C ARG A 665 16.27 31.65 -2.19
N GLY A 666 15.95 31.91 -0.91
CA GLY A 666 16.93 31.84 0.18
C GLY A 666 17.61 30.48 0.30
N VAL A 667 16.89 29.36 0.13
CA VAL A 667 17.48 28.00 0.18
C VAL A 667 18.20 27.64 -1.13
N PHE A 668 17.66 28.10 -2.26
CA PHE A 668 18.26 27.88 -3.57
C PHE A 668 19.63 28.55 -3.68
N GLU A 669 19.70 29.83 -3.35
CA GLU A 669 20.89 30.70 -3.37
C GLU A 669 21.96 30.23 -2.38
N ASN A 670 21.58 29.95 -1.12
CA ASN A 670 22.55 29.69 -0.05
C ASN A 670 22.88 28.19 0.19
N SER A 671 22.18 27.24 -0.44
CA SER A 671 22.38 25.82 -0.15
C SER A 671 22.30 24.91 -1.36
N ILE A 672 21.23 25.00 -2.16
CA ILE A 672 21.01 24.04 -3.27
C ILE A 672 21.97 24.29 -4.42
N PHE A 673 22.09 25.53 -4.91
CA PHE A 673 22.97 25.85 -6.05
C PHE A 673 24.46 25.68 -5.71
N PRO A 674 24.94 26.09 -4.52
CA PRO A 674 26.28 25.73 -4.05
C PRO A 674 26.51 24.22 -4.02
N ARG A 675 25.56 23.43 -3.48
CA ARG A 675 25.68 21.97 -3.39
C ARG A 675 25.67 21.28 -4.76
N ILE A 676 24.87 21.76 -5.71
CA ILE A 676 24.88 21.25 -7.10
C ILE A 676 26.25 21.53 -7.73
N ALA A 677 26.75 22.77 -7.59
CA ALA A 677 28.05 23.15 -8.15
C ALA A 677 29.22 22.38 -7.53
N GLU A 678 29.17 22.06 -6.23
CA GLU A 678 30.14 21.21 -5.55
C GLU A 678 30.18 19.78 -6.15
N ILE A 679 29.02 19.17 -6.41
CA ILE A 679 28.97 17.79 -6.91
C ILE A 679 29.16 17.66 -8.42
N THR A 680 28.93 18.71 -9.21
CA THR A 680 29.12 18.69 -10.68
C THR A 680 30.36 19.46 -11.18
N GLY A 681 31.01 20.23 -10.32
CA GLY A 681 32.26 20.92 -10.61
C GLY A 681 33.50 20.01 -10.54
N PRO A 682 34.70 20.57 -10.77
CA PRO A 682 35.96 19.82 -10.71
C PRO A 682 36.17 19.10 -9.38
N GLY A 683 36.45 17.79 -9.43
CA GLY A 683 36.58 16.92 -8.26
C GLY A 683 35.26 16.47 -7.62
N GLY A 684 34.11 16.92 -8.14
CA GLY A 684 32.79 16.50 -7.68
C GLY A 684 32.43 15.08 -8.14
N LYS A 685 31.58 14.36 -7.37
CA LYS A 685 31.17 12.98 -7.70
C LYS A 685 30.58 12.85 -9.12
N TYR A 686 29.89 13.89 -9.58
CA TYR A 686 29.25 13.97 -10.89
C TYR A 686 29.88 15.07 -11.74
N GLU A 687 31.21 15.22 -11.68
CA GLU A 687 31.97 16.15 -12.52
C GLU A 687 31.57 16.05 -14.00
N GLY A 688 31.26 17.20 -14.61
CA GLY A 688 30.87 17.31 -16.01
C GLY A 688 29.43 16.89 -16.33
N TYR A 689 28.62 16.50 -15.34
CA TYR A 689 27.17 16.35 -15.52
C TYR A 689 26.52 17.74 -15.62
N ILE A 690 25.54 17.89 -16.52
CA ILE A 690 24.78 19.13 -16.69
C ILE A 690 23.49 19.05 -15.82
N PRO A 691 23.30 19.95 -14.84
CA PRO A 691 22.06 20.06 -14.09
C PRO A 691 20.87 20.53 -14.93
N ILE A 692 19.73 19.85 -14.73
CA ILE A 692 18.43 20.21 -15.30
C ILE A 692 17.42 20.24 -14.15
N GLN A 693 16.92 21.43 -13.82
CA GLN A 693 16.06 21.65 -12.66
C GLN A 693 14.58 21.71 -13.06
N GLN A 694 13.76 20.87 -12.42
CA GLN A 694 12.32 20.79 -12.63
C GLN A 694 11.60 21.02 -11.29
N GLY A 695 10.78 22.07 -11.25
CA GLY A 695 9.80 22.32 -10.19
C GLY A 695 8.38 22.22 -10.75
N ASP A 696 7.39 22.06 -9.88
CA ASP A 696 5.98 22.14 -10.26
C ASP A 696 5.50 23.60 -10.41
N ASN A 697 4.21 23.80 -10.73
CA ASN A 697 3.60 25.12 -10.86
C ASN A 697 2.78 25.53 -9.62
N ALA A 698 3.19 25.12 -8.41
CA ALA A 698 2.65 25.69 -7.18
C ALA A 698 2.90 27.20 -7.11
N GLY A 699 2.07 27.92 -6.36
CA GLY A 699 2.14 29.39 -6.23
C GLY A 699 3.55 29.93 -5.93
N PRO A 700 4.27 29.38 -4.92
CA PRO A 700 5.66 29.78 -4.64
C PRO A 700 6.64 29.60 -5.80
N HIS A 701 6.41 28.62 -6.69
CA HIS A 701 7.29 28.33 -7.84
C HIS A 701 7.01 29.24 -9.04
N GLN A 702 5.84 29.88 -9.05
CA GLN A 702 5.45 30.87 -10.06
C GLN A 702 5.69 32.32 -9.60
N ASP A 703 6.29 32.52 -8.43
CA ASP A 703 6.79 33.82 -8.00
C ASP A 703 7.80 34.35 -9.01
N LYS A 704 7.50 35.51 -9.61
CA LYS A 704 8.25 36.03 -10.77
C LYS A 704 9.72 36.22 -10.43
N ASP A 705 10.02 36.84 -9.30
CA ASP A 705 11.39 37.19 -8.93
C ASP A 705 12.22 35.96 -8.56
N PHE A 706 11.61 34.91 -8.00
CA PHE A 706 12.27 33.62 -7.77
C PHE A 706 12.56 32.91 -9.10
N LYS A 707 11.56 32.85 -9.98
CA LYS A 707 11.67 32.18 -11.28
C LYS A 707 12.71 32.84 -12.18
N ASP A 708 12.67 34.16 -12.31
CA ASP A 708 13.61 34.92 -13.15
C ASP A 708 15.05 34.77 -12.61
N TRP A 709 15.24 34.85 -11.29
CA TRP A 709 16.54 34.60 -10.65
C TRP A 709 17.04 33.16 -10.92
N CYS A 710 16.18 32.15 -10.77
CA CYS A 710 16.53 30.75 -11.07
C CYS A 710 16.93 30.55 -12.54
N ILE A 711 16.23 31.19 -13.48
CA ILE A 711 16.54 31.13 -14.91
C ILE A 711 17.92 31.76 -15.17
N SER A 712 18.13 33.01 -14.78
CA SER A 712 19.40 33.72 -15.02
C SER A 712 20.59 33.01 -14.36
N GLU A 713 20.42 32.47 -13.16
CA GLU A 713 21.49 31.76 -12.45
C GLU A 713 21.76 30.36 -13.04
N CYS A 714 20.76 29.70 -13.63
CA CYS A 714 20.98 28.49 -14.44
C CYS A 714 21.73 28.82 -15.74
N GLU A 715 21.28 29.82 -16.49
CA GLU A 715 21.90 30.26 -17.75
C GLU A 715 23.37 30.63 -17.55
N ARG A 716 23.67 31.43 -16.51
CA ARG A 716 25.05 31.83 -16.14
C ARG A 716 25.98 30.64 -15.84
N ARG A 717 25.42 29.49 -15.44
CA ARG A 717 26.16 28.26 -15.10
C ARG A 717 26.14 27.21 -16.22
N GLY A 718 25.45 27.47 -17.34
CA GLY A 718 25.24 26.48 -18.39
C GLY A 718 24.31 25.34 -17.96
N TRP A 719 23.40 25.61 -17.03
CA TRP A 719 22.38 24.68 -16.52
C TRP A 719 21.01 24.99 -17.14
N HIS A 720 20.03 24.10 -16.98
CA HIS A 720 18.70 24.28 -17.55
C HIS A 720 17.59 24.36 -16.49
N TRP A 721 16.64 25.28 -16.67
CA TRP A 721 15.44 25.43 -15.86
C TRP A 721 14.20 24.99 -16.67
N GLU A 722 13.60 23.87 -16.27
CA GLU A 722 12.63 23.09 -17.06
C GLU A 722 11.39 22.76 -16.21
N PRO A 723 10.53 23.75 -15.88
CA PRO A 723 9.37 23.56 -15.04
C PRO A 723 8.33 22.62 -15.70
N GLN A 724 7.72 21.74 -14.90
CA GLN A 724 6.67 20.84 -15.41
C GLN A 724 5.34 21.57 -15.59
N ALA A 725 4.42 21.03 -16.39
CA ALA A 725 3.07 21.58 -16.48
C ALA A 725 2.27 21.34 -15.17
N ALA A 726 1.28 22.20 -14.92
CA ALA A 726 0.48 22.14 -13.69
C ALA A 726 -0.33 20.83 -13.61
N GLN A 727 -0.54 20.31 -12.39
CA GLN A 727 -1.34 19.09 -12.12
C GLN A 727 -0.77 17.79 -12.74
N MET A 728 0.56 17.67 -12.86
CA MET A 728 1.26 16.44 -13.29
C MET A 728 2.05 15.72 -12.17
N PRO A 729 1.46 15.33 -11.02
CA PRO A 729 2.21 14.69 -9.92
C PRO A 729 2.87 13.36 -10.34
N TYR A 730 2.36 12.69 -11.39
CA TYR A 730 2.90 11.45 -11.94
C TYR A 730 4.13 11.62 -12.85
N VAL A 731 4.59 12.85 -13.10
CA VAL A 731 5.92 13.13 -13.68
C VAL A 731 6.87 13.80 -12.70
N ASN A 732 6.44 14.05 -11.45
CA ASN A 732 7.33 14.46 -10.38
C ASN A 732 7.79 13.24 -9.57
N ASN A 733 9.07 12.86 -9.64
CA ASN A 733 9.68 11.80 -8.84
C ASN A 733 9.34 11.89 -7.33
N LEU A 734 9.22 13.11 -6.78
CA LEU A 734 8.95 13.31 -5.36
C LEU A 734 7.56 12.80 -4.98
N ASP A 735 6.50 13.29 -5.63
CA ASP A 735 5.13 12.80 -5.46
C ASP A 735 4.91 11.35 -5.92
N LEU A 736 5.58 10.95 -7.01
CA LEU A 736 5.40 9.66 -7.67
C LEU A 736 5.99 8.48 -6.88
N ALA A 737 7.17 8.66 -6.27
CA ALA A 737 7.95 7.56 -5.69
C ALA A 737 8.51 7.86 -4.29
N VAL A 738 9.15 9.02 -4.11
CA VAL A 738 9.87 9.34 -2.87
C VAL A 738 8.91 9.55 -1.71
N PHE A 739 8.01 10.52 -1.81
CA PHE A 739 7.07 10.86 -0.76
C PHE A 739 6.10 9.72 -0.39
N PRO A 740 5.56 8.90 -1.32
CA PRO A 740 4.81 7.69 -0.97
C PRO A 740 5.65 6.66 -0.18
N SER A 741 6.91 6.47 -0.58
CA SER A 741 7.84 5.58 0.13
C SER A 741 8.15 6.09 1.54
N MET A 742 8.44 7.39 1.67
CA MET A 742 8.72 8.04 2.95
C MET A 742 7.51 8.01 3.89
N SER A 743 6.34 8.45 3.43
CA SER A 743 5.11 8.55 4.25
C SER A 743 4.75 7.22 4.90
N LYS A 744 4.95 6.11 4.19
CA LYS A 744 4.72 4.75 4.70
C LYS A 744 5.69 4.35 5.82
N ARG A 745 6.98 4.71 5.70
CA ARG A 745 8.01 4.43 6.72
C ARG A 745 7.87 5.34 7.92
N HIS A 746 7.66 6.64 7.69
CA HIS A 746 7.40 7.66 8.71
C HIS A 746 6.21 7.29 9.61
N SER A 747 5.08 6.90 9.00
CA SER A 747 3.90 6.40 9.72
C SER A 747 4.13 5.10 10.49
N ALA A 748 5.21 4.36 10.21
CA ALA A 748 5.60 3.17 10.97
C ALA A 748 6.51 3.53 12.15
N LEU A 749 7.45 4.46 11.97
CA LEU A 749 8.30 4.98 13.05
C LEU A 749 7.48 5.69 14.13
N LEU A 750 6.60 6.63 13.76
CA LEU A 750 5.78 7.36 14.76
C LEU A 750 4.97 6.41 15.66
N LYS A 751 4.46 5.30 15.11
CA LYS A 751 3.74 4.26 15.86
C LYS A 751 4.62 3.44 16.81
N ALA A 752 5.93 3.37 16.57
CA ALA A 752 6.87 2.74 17.49
C ALA A 752 7.16 3.65 18.70
N HIS A 753 7.03 4.97 18.54
CA HIS A 753 7.25 5.95 19.61
C HIS A 753 5.98 6.25 20.43
N SER A 754 4.79 6.32 19.81
CA SER A 754 3.55 6.53 20.56
C SER A 754 2.27 6.20 19.77
N ASN A 755 1.17 5.99 20.49
CA ASN A 755 -0.20 6.06 19.96
C ASN A 755 -0.78 7.49 19.99
N ASN A 756 -0.08 8.45 20.59
CA ASN A 756 -0.48 9.86 20.66
C ASN A 756 -0.01 10.66 19.42
N VAL A 757 -0.56 11.86 19.24
CA VAL A 757 -0.10 12.82 18.22
C VAL A 757 1.33 13.27 18.55
N ALA A 758 2.28 13.01 17.65
CA ALA A 758 3.67 13.43 17.83
C ALA A 758 3.82 14.97 17.84
N ASN A 759 4.84 15.49 18.53
CA ASN A 759 5.24 16.90 18.42
C ASN A 759 5.98 17.14 17.08
N THR A 760 6.18 18.41 16.71
CA THR A 760 6.79 18.76 15.42
C THR A 760 8.23 18.27 15.28
N ASP A 761 9.01 18.29 16.35
CA ASP A 761 10.40 17.83 16.29
C ASP A 761 10.50 16.30 16.07
N ILE A 762 9.69 15.49 16.76
CA ILE A 762 9.60 14.03 16.50
C ILE A 762 9.09 13.75 15.07
N ILE A 763 8.14 14.54 14.56
CA ILE A 763 7.69 14.43 13.16
C ILE A 763 8.86 14.64 12.20
N PHE A 764 9.68 15.66 12.42
CA PHE A 764 10.81 15.98 11.56
C PHE A 764 11.95 14.95 11.70
N SER A 765 12.37 14.59 12.92
CA SER A 765 13.41 13.59 13.14
C SER A 765 13.05 12.24 12.49
N ALA A 766 11.80 11.79 12.61
CA ALA A 766 11.34 10.58 11.93
C ALA A 766 11.30 10.72 10.40
N ALA A 767 11.07 11.92 9.86
CA ALA A 767 11.07 12.16 8.42
C ALA A 767 12.51 12.20 7.87
N GLU A 768 13.42 12.81 8.64
CA GLU A 768 14.84 12.91 8.34
C GLU A 768 15.55 11.53 8.43
N GLU A 769 15.25 10.71 9.43
CA GLU A 769 15.72 9.32 9.51
C GLU A 769 15.28 8.52 8.28
N VAL A 770 14.02 8.68 7.87
CA VAL A 770 13.45 8.02 6.69
C VAL A 770 14.10 8.51 5.39
N TRP A 771 14.47 9.78 5.31
CA TRP A 771 15.23 10.36 4.19
C TRP A 771 16.67 9.83 4.13
N LYS A 772 17.38 9.84 5.26
CA LYS A 772 18.73 9.27 5.42
C LYS A 772 18.74 7.80 4.96
N ASN A 773 17.75 7.02 5.40
CA ASN A 773 17.57 5.61 5.05
C ASN A 773 16.78 5.34 3.75
N LEU A 774 16.48 6.35 2.93
CA LEU A 774 15.83 6.16 1.63
C LEU A 774 16.85 5.60 0.61
N PRO A 775 16.61 4.42 -0.02
CA PRO A 775 17.54 3.84 -0.98
C PRO A 775 17.59 4.67 -2.27
N SER A 776 18.79 4.94 -2.77
CA SER A 776 18.99 5.65 -4.04
C SER A 776 18.30 4.97 -5.22
N ALA A 777 18.23 3.64 -5.22
CA ALA A 777 17.46 2.88 -6.19
C ALA A 777 15.96 3.26 -6.25
N THR A 778 15.36 3.68 -5.13
CA THR A 778 13.96 4.18 -5.12
C THR A 778 13.84 5.52 -5.85
N ILE A 779 14.86 6.37 -5.76
CA ILE A 779 14.91 7.69 -6.40
C ILE A 779 15.10 7.52 -7.91
N ALA A 780 16.18 6.87 -8.35
CA ALA A 780 16.48 6.70 -9.77
C ALA A 780 15.34 6.00 -10.52
N ARG A 781 14.76 4.96 -9.93
CA ARG A 781 13.61 4.22 -10.47
C ARG A 781 12.35 5.10 -10.65
N GLY A 782 12.16 6.10 -9.80
CA GLY A 782 11.04 7.03 -9.91
C GLY A 782 11.24 8.08 -11.01
N PHE A 783 12.48 8.48 -11.31
CA PHE A 783 12.81 9.31 -12.48
C PHE A 783 12.57 8.58 -13.80
N VAL A 784 13.02 7.32 -13.93
CA VAL A 784 12.66 6.45 -15.08
C VAL A 784 11.14 6.34 -15.21
N LEU A 785 10.42 6.23 -14.09
CA LEU A 785 8.96 6.15 -14.11
C LEU A 785 8.28 7.46 -14.54
N ALA A 786 8.80 8.61 -14.12
CA ALA A 786 8.34 9.92 -14.58
C ALA A 786 8.50 10.04 -16.11
N PHE A 787 9.65 9.62 -16.63
CA PHE A 787 9.91 9.58 -18.08
C PHE A 787 8.94 8.66 -18.82
N ARG A 788 8.77 7.40 -18.39
CA ARG A 788 7.80 6.49 -19.03
C ARG A 788 6.36 6.95 -18.92
N ASN A 789 6.00 7.70 -17.88
CA ASN A 789 4.66 8.26 -17.76
C ASN A 789 4.41 9.36 -18.80
N THR A 790 5.41 10.15 -19.24
CA THR A 790 5.19 11.14 -20.32
C THR A 790 4.84 10.50 -21.66
N GLN A 791 5.32 9.28 -21.94
CA GLN A 791 4.89 8.51 -23.12
C GLN A 791 3.38 8.20 -23.07
N LYS A 792 2.85 7.87 -21.89
CA LYS A 792 1.41 7.69 -21.68
C LYS A 792 0.65 8.99 -21.84
N VAL A 793 1.14 10.10 -21.26
CA VAL A 793 0.52 11.43 -21.43
C VAL A 793 0.40 11.79 -22.91
N ILE A 794 1.43 11.54 -23.73
CA ILE A 794 1.37 11.75 -25.19
C ILE A 794 0.33 10.84 -25.84
N LYS A 795 0.35 9.53 -25.53
CA LYS A 795 -0.63 8.55 -26.07
C LYS A 795 -2.07 8.94 -25.76
N TYR A 796 -2.35 9.43 -24.55
CA TYR A 796 -3.66 9.86 -24.08
C TYR A 796 -3.93 11.36 -24.32
N LYS A 797 -3.16 12.01 -25.21
CA LYS A 797 -3.35 13.40 -25.64
C LYS A 797 -3.47 14.41 -24.49
N GLY A 798 -2.74 14.18 -23.40
CA GLY A 798 -2.72 15.03 -22.20
C GLY A 798 -3.79 14.68 -21.16
N SER A 799 -4.65 13.69 -21.40
CA SER A 799 -5.67 13.28 -20.42
C SER A 799 -5.06 12.49 -19.25
N ASN A 800 -5.73 12.56 -18.09
CA ASN A 800 -5.45 11.74 -16.91
C ASN A 800 -6.02 10.31 -16.99
N ASP A 801 -6.70 9.94 -18.08
CA ASP A 801 -7.39 8.64 -18.21
C ASP A 801 -6.46 7.43 -18.07
N PHE A 802 -5.19 7.54 -18.47
CA PHE A 802 -4.20 6.47 -18.30
C PHE A 802 -3.94 6.08 -16.82
N LEU A 803 -4.35 6.92 -15.86
CA LEU A 803 -4.30 6.60 -14.42
C LEU A 803 -5.33 5.51 -14.03
N GLN A 804 -6.29 5.21 -14.91
CA GLN A 804 -7.30 4.17 -14.73
C GLN A 804 -6.79 2.77 -15.13
N ASP A 805 -5.80 2.68 -16.03
CA ASP A 805 -5.28 1.43 -16.63
C ASP A 805 -4.63 0.43 -15.66
N GLY A 806 -4.47 0.79 -14.38
CA GLY A 806 -3.81 -0.02 -13.35
C GLY A 806 -2.28 -0.15 -13.50
N ASN A 807 -1.75 -0.08 -14.72
CA ASN A 807 -0.32 -0.15 -15.04
C ASN A 807 0.37 1.22 -14.91
N LEU A 808 0.23 1.90 -13.76
CA LEU A 808 1.02 3.09 -13.51
C LEU A 808 2.51 2.75 -13.47
N GLY A 809 2.89 1.60 -12.91
CA GLY A 809 4.30 1.17 -12.72
C GLY A 809 5.13 0.87 -13.98
N ALA A 810 4.54 0.89 -15.18
CA ALA A 810 5.24 0.87 -16.47
C ALA A 810 6.32 -0.24 -16.63
N SER A 811 6.05 -1.44 -16.10
CA SER A 811 6.97 -2.61 -16.10
C SER A 811 8.35 -2.43 -15.44
N ILE A 812 8.66 -1.28 -14.86
CA ILE A 812 10.01 -0.90 -14.41
C ILE A 812 10.67 -1.88 -13.42
N ARG A 813 9.89 -2.64 -12.63
CA ARG A 813 10.43 -3.67 -11.73
C ARG A 813 10.92 -4.94 -12.43
N ALA A 814 10.44 -5.21 -13.64
CA ALA A 814 10.99 -6.26 -14.51
C ALA A 814 12.22 -5.72 -15.25
N ASP A 815 12.13 -4.49 -15.74
CA ASP A 815 13.09 -3.94 -16.70
C ASP A 815 14.35 -3.34 -16.04
N PHE A 816 14.32 -3.04 -14.73
CA PHE A 816 15.45 -2.47 -13.98
C PHE A 816 15.73 -3.20 -12.68
N ILE A 817 17.00 -3.52 -12.46
CA ILE A 817 17.55 -4.05 -11.20
C ILE A 817 18.12 -2.91 -10.35
N ASP A 818 17.96 -3.01 -9.03
CA ASP A 818 18.54 -2.07 -8.08
C ASP A 818 20.07 -2.20 -8.05
N THR A 819 20.76 -1.08 -7.86
CA THR A 819 22.18 -1.00 -7.48
C THR A 819 22.29 -0.23 -6.16
N ASP A 820 23.45 -0.26 -5.51
CA ASP A 820 23.68 0.49 -4.25
C ASP A 820 23.43 2.00 -4.43
N THR A 821 23.77 2.52 -5.62
CA THR A 821 23.68 3.94 -5.97
C THR A 821 22.44 4.32 -6.76
N GLY A 822 21.62 3.38 -7.25
CA GLY A 822 20.58 3.69 -8.24
C GLY A 822 19.93 2.47 -8.89
N VAL A 823 19.71 2.53 -10.21
CA VAL A 823 19.19 1.40 -10.99
C VAL A 823 19.94 1.24 -12.31
N LYS A 824 19.96 0.02 -12.85
CA LYS A 824 20.43 -0.27 -14.21
C LYS A 824 19.46 -1.22 -14.93
N PRO A 825 19.40 -1.20 -16.27
CA PRO A 825 18.61 -2.14 -17.04
C PRO A 825 18.93 -3.59 -16.66
N ALA A 826 17.88 -4.39 -16.50
CA ALA A 826 17.99 -5.83 -16.50
C ALA A 826 18.40 -6.26 -17.91
N LYS A 827 19.70 -6.50 -18.11
CA LYS A 827 20.19 -7.10 -19.37
C LYS A 827 19.36 -8.36 -19.66
N TYR A 828 18.92 -8.50 -20.91
CA TYR A 828 18.10 -9.61 -21.38
C TYR A 828 18.60 -10.96 -20.81
N LYS A 829 17.66 -11.74 -20.28
CA LYS A 829 17.82 -13.17 -20.01
C LYS A 829 17.66 -13.97 -21.29
#